data_AF-A0AAE1TVV5-F1
#
_entry.id   AF-A0AAE1TVV5-F1
#
_cell.length_a   1.000
_cell.length_b   1.000
_cell.length_c   1.000
_cell.angle_alpha   90.00
_cell.angle_beta   90.00
_cell.angle_gamma   90.00
#
_symmetry.space_group_name_H-M   'P 1'
#
loop_
_entity.id
_entity.type
_entity.pdbx_description
1 polymer ?
#
loop_
_entity_poly.entity_id
_entity_poly.type
_entity_poly.pdbx_seq_one_letter_code
_entity_poly.pdbx_strand_id
1 'polypeptide(L)'
;MSFGRLGVDVIISSSIEENPACVHGPSILFERFQEGGQSRRFYACSACRDRRDCSFFHWAHIKMHKNKKEIWQRLIRESQPSVSHQQLYNRLEVVRGMSPGKRHYCTSCCCLLTNDEDKSKHNEECSFITPVTDIHLSHPSTVLPPKESSKYEAQYLFAEGSVCVLVDMLVQLGITRTLCVGAPRIHEAITPPQYHSNNTSSSTSNTSSSTSNTSSSTSNTSSSTSPHATMDSLMLDIDNRYCSFFSPDEFIRYNMFNHHFFDGDEAKQTYLNFIGQQDAKLAVVCDPPFGGRMELLAHNLNRIQEDWRNTQDLDNTHILPMLFIFPYFMEQQVLSSLPTFTMLDYQVDYDNHPLYSSGPKGMKNGSAVRVFTNQPASTFVLPESEGYRFCPLCRRWVAINNTHCDKCNGCMAKDGRTYKHCDQCDKCVKPSWIHCNTCTRCQPPDHTCHPLLHHSSTQPPTCNKCGATGHKRSLCHKRMKTTIPLEQKKKKKKKDNYPQSLEEERKRNLNINLDKLKTMKKQELIDKIYEWDTKNWKEEMEKISMSTSHKILKSEPRLKNCDIYTVEANISTLKKYGLDRDQVRINLSLLFRKPVKIEHDIAILKELGFINLCAHDYLIICNLFKSGVVSLKKCQMLPEYYDPMESVLVELGLPSHRLPRQLIPSQIDSLTIQQVHIMLSNAFLCWQLDCSEEIVNKMKAMYNLNRKSITLQHKIIQDLETYWNIDTEKVMRNPYLLSCSPNNITYIATKVKKIAQVDLKDLVFLTPRILAIPYQQLIQIDAILTNLDVTQAAVIALPWVCTLKPETIVERIHLLEQIPELGVLKSHPRVLRLIVYYKKVLSRLAHLQQIKNSSAVPSLNKLAVQMCTQMSRSYSTPVHIQSS
;
A
#
# COMPACT_ATOMS: atom_id res chain seq x y z
N MET A 1 27.10 -4.54 27.78
CA MET A 1 25.85 -5.15 27.29
C MET A 1 25.36 -4.31 26.11
N SER A 2 25.35 -4.85 24.90
CA SER A 2 24.99 -4.12 23.69
C SER A 2 23.51 -3.77 23.70
N PHE A 3 23.21 -2.49 23.56
CA PHE A 3 21.85 -2.03 23.41
C PHE A 3 21.34 -2.44 22.03
N GLY A 4 20.28 -3.25 22.01
CA GLY A 4 19.69 -3.74 20.76
C GLY A 4 19.25 -2.57 19.88
N ARG A 5 19.91 -2.41 18.73
CA ARG A 5 19.49 -1.52 17.64
C ARG A 5 18.02 -1.86 17.31
N LEU A 6 17.16 -0.85 17.10
CA LEU A 6 15.77 -1.02 16.67
C LEU A 6 15.54 -0.20 15.42
N GLY A 7 14.90 -0.79 14.40
CA GLY A 7 14.63 -0.08 13.15
C GLY A 7 14.78 -0.95 11.92
N VAL A 8 14.81 -0.29 10.76
CA VAL A 8 15.05 -0.91 9.46
C VAL A 8 16.08 -0.09 8.70
N ASP A 9 17.24 -0.70 8.49
CA ASP A 9 18.32 -0.08 7.72
C ASP A 9 18.28 -0.57 6.27
N VAL A 10 18.73 0.30 5.37
CA VAL A 10 18.99 -0.05 3.98
C VAL A 10 20.40 -0.60 3.89
N ILE A 11 20.56 -1.74 3.22
CA ILE A 11 21.86 -2.32 2.91
C ILE A 11 22.12 -2.06 1.42
N ILE A 12 23.03 -1.12 1.15
CA ILE A 12 23.46 -0.78 -0.21
C ILE A 12 24.62 -1.71 -0.57
N SER A 13 24.40 -2.62 -1.52
CA SER A 13 25.45 -3.46 -2.10
C SER A 13 25.85 -2.94 -3.48
N SER A 14 27.05 -3.26 -3.95
CA SER A 14 27.48 -2.97 -5.32
C SER A 14 26.64 -3.70 -6.38
N SER A 15 25.91 -4.75 -5.99
CA SER A 15 25.13 -5.62 -6.88
C SER A 15 23.61 -5.46 -6.71
N ILE A 16 23.09 -4.25 -6.52
CA ILE A 16 21.63 -4.01 -6.44
C ILE A 16 20.90 -4.59 -7.66
N GLU A 17 21.52 -4.54 -8.82
CA GLU A 17 21.01 -5.06 -10.10
C GLU A 17 20.75 -6.58 -10.08
N GLU A 18 21.47 -7.33 -9.24
CA GLU A 18 21.32 -8.78 -9.08
C GLU A 18 20.20 -9.16 -8.09
N ASN A 19 19.65 -8.18 -7.36
CA ASN A 19 18.60 -8.44 -6.38
C ASN A 19 17.33 -8.97 -7.05
N PRO A 20 16.53 -9.80 -6.36
CA PRO A 20 15.23 -10.22 -6.84
C PRO A 20 14.37 -9.03 -7.28
N ALA A 21 13.80 -9.06 -8.48
CA ALA A 21 13.09 -7.93 -9.05
C ALA A 21 11.57 -7.98 -8.77
N CYS A 22 10.96 -6.80 -8.72
CA CYS A 22 9.52 -6.61 -8.83
C CYS A 22 9.21 -5.82 -10.11
N VAL A 23 7.94 -5.45 -10.33
CA VAL A 23 7.52 -4.64 -11.50
C VAL A 23 8.11 -3.23 -11.55
N HIS A 24 8.88 -2.82 -10.54
CA HIS A 24 9.59 -1.53 -10.46
C HIS A 24 11.12 -1.69 -10.54
N GLY A 25 11.60 -2.82 -11.04
CA GLY A 25 13.02 -3.16 -11.10
C GLY A 25 13.54 -3.93 -9.87
N PRO A 26 14.87 -4.00 -9.71
CA PRO A 26 15.52 -4.72 -8.62
C PRO A 26 15.07 -4.22 -7.24
N SER A 27 14.80 -5.15 -6.32
CA SER A 27 14.44 -4.82 -4.95
C SER A 27 15.64 -4.32 -4.14
N ILE A 28 15.36 -3.68 -2.99
CA ILE A 28 16.39 -3.23 -2.05
C ILE A 28 16.47 -4.22 -0.89
N LEU A 29 17.69 -4.51 -0.46
CA LEU A 29 17.98 -5.29 0.74
C LEU A 29 17.84 -4.40 1.98
N PHE A 30 17.01 -4.83 2.92
CA PHE A 30 16.80 -4.17 4.19
C PHE A 30 17.20 -5.09 5.33
N GLU A 31 17.70 -4.53 6.43
CA GLU A 31 17.96 -5.25 7.66
C GLU A 31 17.07 -4.72 8.77
N ARG A 32 16.22 -5.60 9.33
CA ARG A 32 15.33 -5.26 10.45
C ARG A 32 15.95 -5.72 11.76
N PHE A 33 16.07 -4.79 12.71
CA PHE A 33 16.54 -5.07 14.06
C PHE A 33 15.36 -5.14 15.04
N GLN A 34 15.34 -6.16 15.89
CA GLN A 34 14.31 -6.42 16.89
C GLN A 34 14.92 -6.41 18.30
N GLU A 35 14.12 -6.04 19.31
CA GLU A 35 14.58 -5.97 20.70
C GLU A 35 14.91 -7.38 21.21
N GLY A 36 16.17 -7.62 21.59
CA GLY A 36 16.64 -8.92 22.10
C GLY A 36 16.66 -10.06 21.07
N GLY A 37 16.49 -9.77 19.78
CA GLY A 37 16.50 -10.76 18.70
C GLY A 37 17.63 -10.54 17.69
N GLN A 38 17.94 -11.59 16.91
CA GLN A 38 18.83 -11.46 15.75
C GLN A 38 18.19 -10.54 14.70
N SER A 39 19.02 -9.71 14.06
CA SER A 39 18.57 -8.94 12.91
C SER A 39 18.22 -9.88 11.75
N ARG A 40 17.24 -9.49 10.93
CA ARG A 40 16.84 -10.28 9.76
C ARG A 40 16.81 -9.43 8.51
N ARG A 41 17.44 -9.96 7.46
CA ARG A 41 17.53 -9.32 6.15
C ARG A 41 16.41 -9.74 5.21
N PHE A 42 15.84 -8.80 4.47
CA PHE A 42 14.77 -9.04 3.51
C PHE A 42 14.83 -8.06 2.33
N TYR A 43 14.38 -8.53 1.19
CA TYR A 43 14.17 -7.77 -0.04
C TYR A 43 12.75 -7.20 -0.09
N ALA A 44 12.62 -5.93 -0.47
CA ALA A 44 11.34 -5.27 -0.70
C ALA A 44 11.44 -4.22 -1.84
N CYS A 45 10.28 -3.79 -2.35
CA CYS A 45 10.20 -2.83 -3.45
C CYS A 45 11.02 -1.54 -3.16
N SER A 46 11.74 -1.05 -4.17
CA SER A 46 12.54 0.18 -4.13
C SER A 46 11.68 1.44 -4.22
N ALA A 47 10.67 1.43 -5.10
CA ALA A 47 9.84 2.60 -5.39
C ALA A 47 8.55 2.69 -4.53
N CYS A 48 7.95 1.55 -4.15
CA CYS A 48 6.71 1.54 -3.37
C CYS A 48 6.98 1.29 -1.89
N ARG A 49 6.53 2.20 -1.03
CA ARG A 49 6.65 2.07 0.43
C ARG A 49 5.60 1.17 1.06
N ASP A 50 4.46 1.03 0.40
CA ASP A 50 3.31 0.29 0.92
C ASP A 50 3.19 -1.05 0.19
N ARG A 51 3.15 -2.14 0.96
CA ARG A 51 3.06 -3.50 0.43
C ARG A 51 1.74 -3.79 -0.30
N ARG A 52 0.79 -2.85 -0.27
CA ARG A 52 -0.46 -2.92 -1.03
C ARG A 52 -0.36 -2.36 -2.43
N ASP A 53 0.61 -1.48 -2.68
CA ASP A 53 0.87 -0.95 -4.00
C ASP A 53 1.90 -1.85 -4.73
N CYS A 54 2.88 -2.40 -4.01
CA CYS A 54 3.69 -3.52 -4.48
C CYS A 54 3.88 -4.57 -3.38
N SER A 55 3.35 -5.77 -3.57
CA SER A 55 3.38 -6.83 -2.56
C SER A 55 4.71 -7.58 -2.44
N PHE A 56 5.70 -7.21 -3.25
CA PHE A 56 7.00 -7.86 -3.30
C PHE A 56 7.68 -7.88 -1.92
N PHE A 57 8.03 -9.08 -1.46
CA PHE A 57 8.76 -9.30 -0.22
C PHE A 57 9.45 -10.65 -0.25
N HIS A 58 10.71 -10.72 0.16
CA HIS A 58 11.43 -11.98 0.28
C HIS A 58 12.49 -11.93 1.37
N TRP A 59 12.57 -12.94 2.23
CA TRP A 59 13.65 -13.02 3.22
C TRP A 59 14.97 -13.41 2.55
N ALA A 60 16.06 -12.71 2.85
CA ALA A 60 17.34 -12.89 2.14
C ALA A 60 18.04 -14.23 2.42
N HIS A 61 17.80 -14.84 3.58
CA HIS A 61 18.34 -16.16 3.93
C HIS A 61 17.56 -17.34 3.31
N ILE A 62 16.39 -17.08 2.73
CA ILE A 62 15.55 -18.12 2.15
C ILE A 62 15.78 -18.09 0.64
N LYS A 63 16.16 -19.22 0.05
CA LYS A 63 16.29 -19.31 -1.42
C LYS A 63 14.91 -19.09 -2.07
N MET A 64 14.85 -18.27 -3.11
CA MET A 64 13.59 -17.99 -3.78
C MET A 64 13.09 -19.24 -4.53
N HIS A 65 11.93 -19.75 -4.13
CA HIS A 65 11.31 -20.90 -4.79
C HIS A 65 11.04 -20.62 -6.27
N LYS A 66 11.19 -21.64 -7.13
CA LYS A 66 11.05 -21.53 -8.60
C LYS A 66 9.72 -20.90 -9.00
N ASN A 67 8.60 -21.40 -8.47
CA ASN A 67 7.26 -20.86 -8.76
C ASN A 67 7.14 -19.37 -8.40
N LYS A 68 7.74 -18.92 -7.29
CA LYS A 68 7.70 -17.50 -6.91
C LYS A 68 8.51 -16.65 -7.90
N LYS A 69 9.65 -17.16 -8.36
CA LYS A 69 10.48 -16.52 -9.39
C LYS A 69 9.69 -16.40 -10.70
N GLU A 70 9.07 -17.47 -11.16
CA GLU A 70 8.27 -17.52 -12.38
C GLU A 70 7.06 -16.57 -12.33
N ILE A 71 6.34 -16.51 -11.19
CA ILE A 71 5.23 -15.57 -11.00
C ILE A 71 5.71 -14.12 -11.15
N TRP A 72 6.79 -13.74 -10.47
CA TRP A 72 7.30 -12.36 -10.56
C TRP A 72 7.88 -12.05 -11.94
N GLN A 73 8.52 -13.00 -12.60
CA GLN A 73 8.97 -12.84 -13.99
C GLN A 73 7.80 -12.62 -14.95
N ARG A 74 6.70 -13.36 -14.80
CA ARG A 74 5.47 -13.13 -15.56
C ARG A 74 4.87 -11.75 -15.27
N LEU A 75 4.74 -11.37 -13.99
CA LEU A 75 4.20 -10.06 -13.61
C LEU A 75 5.05 -8.89 -14.14
N ILE A 76 6.38 -9.01 -14.14
CA ILE A 76 7.28 -8.02 -14.72
C ILE A 76 7.02 -7.90 -16.22
N ARG A 77 6.91 -9.03 -16.94
CA ARG A 77 6.61 -9.04 -18.37
C ARG A 77 5.26 -8.41 -18.69
N GLU A 78 4.23 -8.76 -17.94
CA GLU A 78 2.86 -8.24 -18.10
C GLU A 78 2.73 -6.76 -17.70
N SER A 79 3.64 -6.25 -16.86
CA SER A 79 3.66 -4.84 -16.47
C SER A 79 4.29 -3.90 -17.51
N GLN A 80 4.95 -4.46 -18.54
CA GLN A 80 5.55 -3.65 -19.58
C GLN A 80 4.47 -3.06 -20.51
N PRO A 81 4.67 -1.83 -21.01
CA PRO A 81 3.76 -1.23 -21.98
C PRO A 81 3.62 -2.13 -23.20
N SER A 82 2.39 -2.28 -23.71
CA SER A 82 2.13 -3.05 -24.93
C SER A 82 2.60 -2.36 -26.21
N VAL A 83 2.91 -1.07 -26.13
CA VAL A 83 3.36 -0.21 -27.23
C VAL A 83 4.77 0.28 -26.87
N SER A 84 5.72 0.18 -27.80
CA SER A 84 7.09 0.64 -27.55
C SER A 84 7.17 2.16 -27.49
N HIS A 85 8.21 2.70 -26.85
CA HIS A 85 8.44 4.15 -26.78
C HIS A 85 8.55 4.77 -28.18
N GLN A 86 9.30 4.14 -29.10
CA GLN A 86 9.38 4.62 -30.49
C GLN A 86 8.01 4.69 -31.18
N GLN A 87 7.13 3.71 -30.94
CA GLN A 87 5.78 3.73 -31.51
C GLN A 87 4.93 4.87 -30.93
N LEU A 88 5.06 5.17 -29.63
CA LEU A 88 4.38 6.30 -28.99
C LEU A 88 4.88 7.64 -29.56
N TYR A 89 6.19 7.76 -29.78
CA TYR A 89 6.77 8.95 -30.40
C TYR A 89 6.33 9.13 -31.86
N ASN A 90 6.29 8.06 -32.66
CA ASN A 90 5.75 8.13 -34.02
C ASN A 90 4.28 8.60 -34.04
N ARG A 91 3.49 8.23 -33.02
CA ARG A 91 2.12 8.75 -32.87
C ARG A 91 2.10 10.25 -32.54
N LEU A 92 3.01 10.73 -31.69
CA LEU A 92 3.16 12.15 -31.39
C LEU A 92 3.45 12.95 -32.67
N GLU A 93 4.36 12.47 -33.52
CA GLU A 93 4.70 13.15 -34.78
C GLU A 93 3.49 13.26 -35.73
N VAL A 94 2.70 12.18 -35.85
CA VAL A 94 1.43 12.23 -36.60
C VAL A 94 0.50 13.29 -36.02
N VAL A 95 0.35 13.36 -34.70
CA VAL A 95 -0.53 14.33 -34.02
C VAL A 95 -0.03 15.77 -34.15
N ARG A 96 1.28 15.99 -34.11
CA ARG A 96 1.90 17.31 -34.35
C ARG A 96 1.59 17.81 -35.77
N GLY A 97 1.58 16.90 -36.76
CA GLY A 97 1.20 17.22 -38.15
C GLY A 97 -0.29 17.52 -38.37
N MET A 98 -1.17 17.19 -37.42
CA MET A 98 -2.60 17.50 -37.50
C MET A 98 -2.88 18.95 -37.07
N SER A 99 -3.99 19.53 -37.55
CA SER A 99 -4.44 20.83 -37.03
C SER A 99 -4.91 20.70 -35.57
N PRO A 100 -4.66 21.69 -34.68
CA PRO A 100 -5.00 21.60 -33.25
C PRO A 100 -6.44 21.17 -32.96
N GLY A 101 -7.41 21.62 -33.78
CA GLY A 101 -8.83 21.25 -33.67
C GLY A 101 -9.13 19.76 -33.81
N LYS A 102 -8.26 18.99 -34.49
CA LYS A 102 -8.39 17.55 -34.71
C LYS A 102 -7.56 16.71 -33.72
N ARG A 103 -6.78 17.35 -32.85
CA ARG A 103 -5.91 16.65 -31.90
C ARG A 103 -6.70 16.33 -30.63
N HIS A 104 -6.63 15.07 -30.21
CA HIS A 104 -7.31 14.59 -29.01
C HIS A 104 -6.34 13.80 -28.14
N TYR A 105 -6.42 14.00 -26.83
CA TYR A 105 -5.73 13.16 -25.85
C TYR A 105 -6.76 12.46 -24.96
N CYS A 106 -6.71 11.13 -24.92
CA CYS A 106 -7.55 10.35 -24.02
C CYS A 106 -6.86 10.22 -22.65
N THR A 107 -7.43 10.87 -21.63
CA THR A 107 -6.92 10.85 -20.26
C THR A 107 -7.15 9.51 -19.56
N SER A 108 -8.19 8.75 -19.98
CA SER A 108 -8.50 7.42 -19.42
C SER A 108 -7.51 6.36 -19.90
N CYS A 109 -7.22 6.35 -21.20
CA CYS A 109 -6.27 5.42 -21.82
C CYS A 109 -4.82 5.93 -21.81
N CYS A 110 -4.61 7.19 -21.42
CA CYS A 110 -3.33 7.87 -21.42
C CYS A 110 -2.63 7.88 -22.81
N CYS A 111 -3.36 8.16 -23.88
CA CYS A 111 -2.83 8.11 -25.25
C CYS A 111 -3.27 9.29 -26.12
N LEU A 112 -2.38 9.72 -27.02
CA LEU A 112 -2.67 10.66 -28.09
C LEU A 112 -3.38 9.93 -29.25
N LEU A 113 -4.44 10.53 -29.79
CA LEU A 113 -5.20 9.96 -30.92
C LEU A 113 -4.73 10.53 -32.25
N THR A 114 -4.58 9.64 -33.24
CA THR A 114 -4.00 9.95 -34.55
C THR A 114 -5.03 10.35 -35.62
N ASN A 115 -6.33 10.22 -35.33
CA ASN A 115 -7.43 10.66 -36.19
C ASN A 115 -8.74 10.74 -35.36
N ASP A 116 -9.77 11.38 -35.92
CA ASP A 116 -11.08 11.52 -35.27
C ASP A 116 -11.83 10.17 -35.15
N GLU A 117 -11.59 9.24 -36.08
CA GLU A 117 -12.21 7.90 -36.07
C GLU A 117 -11.69 7.03 -34.93
N ASP A 118 -10.46 7.25 -34.46
CA ASP A 118 -9.92 6.55 -33.30
C ASP A 118 -10.71 6.92 -32.04
N LYS A 119 -11.29 8.12 -31.98
CA LYS A 119 -12.12 8.53 -30.84
C LYS A 119 -13.38 7.66 -30.70
N SER A 120 -13.97 7.18 -31.80
CA SER A 120 -15.16 6.32 -31.75
C SER A 120 -14.85 4.87 -31.35
N LYS A 121 -13.59 4.45 -31.43
CA LYS A 121 -13.11 3.13 -30.94
C LYS A 121 -12.90 3.11 -29.43
N HIS A 122 -12.87 4.27 -28.79
CA HIS A 122 -12.77 4.37 -27.34
C HIS A 122 -14.16 4.21 -26.70
N ASN A 123 -14.19 3.61 -25.52
CA ASN A 123 -15.41 3.52 -24.71
C ASN A 123 -15.99 4.93 -24.49
N GLU A 124 -17.31 5.09 -24.59
CA GLU A 124 -18.04 6.35 -24.39
C GLU A 124 -17.72 7.05 -23.06
N GLU A 125 -17.26 6.30 -22.06
CA GLU A 125 -16.84 6.81 -20.74
C GLU A 125 -15.42 7.40 -20.71
N CYS A 126 -14.66 7.30 -21.81
CA CYS A 126 -13.32 7.88 -21.92
C CYS A 126 -13.38 9.42 -21.86
N SER A 127 -12.49 10.00 -21.05
CA SER A 127 -12.38 11.45 -20.93
C SER A 127 -11.30 11.98 -21.87
N PHE A 128 -11.64 13.00 -22.67
CA PHE A 128 -10.76 13.57 -23.68
C PHE A 128 -10.41 15.02 -23.39
N ILE A 129 -9.19 15.41 -23.72
CA ILE A 129 -8.75 16.80 -23.86
C ILE A 129 -8.76 17.12 -25.35
N THR A 130 -9.57 18.11 -25.73
CA THR A 130 -9.73 18.59 -27.10
C THR A 130 -10.11 20.09 -27.10
N PRO A 131 -9.51 20.92 -27.97
CA PRO A 131 -8.35 20.62 -28.81
C PRO A 131 -7.07 20.46 -27.97
N VAL A 132 -6.13 19.62 -28.43
CA VAL A 132 -4.76 19.59 -27.89
C VAL A 132 -3.92 20.64 -28.62
N THR A 133 -3.35 21.60 -27.89
CA THR A 133 -2.53 22.69 -28.46
C THR A 133 -1.06 22.28 -28.57
N ASP A 134 -0.23 23.06 -29.24
CA ASP A 134 1.22 22.82 -29.26
C ASP A 134 1.84 22.95 -27.86
N ILE A 135 1.33 23.88 -27.04
CA ILE A 135 1.73 24.03 -25.63
C ILE A 135 1.42 22.75 -24.84
N HIS A 136 0.25 22.14 -25.06
CA HIS A 136 -0.10 20.87 -24.42
C HIS A 136 0.85 19.71 -24.80
N LEU A 137 1.39 19.73 -26.03
CA LEU A 137 2.33 18.71 -26.50
C LEU A 137 3.75 18.94 -25.98
N SER A 138 4.18 20.20 -25.84
CA SER A 138 5.50 20.54 -25.30
C SER A 138 5.55 20.63 -23.77
N HIS A 139 4.42 20.86 -23.11
CA HIS A 139 4.27 20.94 -21.65
C HIS A 139 3.28 19.90 -21.13
N PRO A 140 3.58 18.58 -21.27
CA PRO A 140 2.67 17.51 -20.89
C PRO A 140 2.24 17.54 -19.41
N SER A 141 2.99 18.18 -18.50
CA SER A 141 2.54 18.39 -17.11
C SER A 141 1.24 19.19 -16.98
N THR A 142 0.83 19.93 -18.02
CA THR A 142 -0.44 20.66 -18.08
C THR A 142 -1.63 19.77 -18.47
N VAL A 143 -1.37 18.67 -19.17
CA VAL A 143 -2.38 17.73 -19.71
C VAL A 143 -2.48 16.48 -18.83
N LEU A 144 -1.34 15.99 -18.34
CA LEU A 144 -1.21 14.80 -17.53
C LEU A 144 -1.63 15.10 -16.08
N PRO A 145 -2.70 14.48 -15.55
CA PRO A 145 -3.06 14.65 -14.15
C PRO A 145 -1.92 14.16 -13.24
N PRO A 146 -1.47 14.94 -12.25
CA PRO A 146 -0.33 14.55 -11.44
C PRO A 146 -0.61 13.32 -10.58
N LYS A 147 0.33 12.36 -10.55
CA LYS A 147 0.30 11.18 -9.68
C LYS A 147 0.79 11.53 -8.27
N GLU A 148 -0.01 12.30 -7.54
CA GLU A 148 0.28 12.84 -6.21
C GLU A 148 0.32 11.79 -5.04
N SER A 149 0.48 10.50 -5.31
CA SER A 149 0.55 9.48 -4.26
C SER A 149 1.91 9.56 -3.55
N SER A 150 1.96 10.18 -2.37
CA SER A 150 3.19 10.33 -1.56
C SER A 150 3.92 9.02 -1.19
N LYS A 151 3.31 7.86 -1.48
CA LYS A 151 3.86 6.53 -1.18
C LYS A 151 4.54 5.83 -2.35
N TYR A 152 4.37 6.36 -3.56
CA TYR A 152 4.91 5.79 -4.79
C TYR A 152 5.47 6.90 -5.68
N GLU A 153 4.67 7.56 -6.52
CA GLU A 153 5.17 8.55 -7.47
C GLU A 153 5.43 9.92 -6.83
N ALA A 154 4.57 10.34 -5.90
CA ALA A 154 4.65 11.64 -5.21
C ALA A 154 4.87 12.84 -6.16
N GLN A 155 4.23 12.82 -7.32
CA GLN A 155 4.44 13.83 -8.36
C GLN A 155 3.85 15.18 -7.93
N TYR A 156 4.73 16.07 -7.52
CA TYR A 156 4.41 17.46 -7.21
C TYR A 156 5.09 18.34 -8.26
N LEU A 157 4.33 19.22 -8.89
CA LEU A 157 4.79 20.05 -9.99
C LEU A 157 5.20 21.43 -9.45
N PHE A 158 6.41 21.87 -9.76
CA PHE A 158 6.92 23.19 -9.38
C PHE A 158 5.99 24.31 -9.85
N ALA A 159 5.74 25.30 -9.00
CA ALA A 159 5.06 26.52 -9.42
C ALA A 159 5.92 27.27 -10.45
N GLU A 160 5.26 28.01 -11.35
CA GLU A 160 5.92 28.71 -12.47
C GLU A 160 7.09 29.60 -12.01
N GLY A 161 6.90 30.39 -10.95
CA GLY A 161 7.98 31.23 -10.39
C GLY A 161 9.19 30.43 -9.92
N SER A 162 8.97 29.26 -9.32
CA SER A 162 10.08 28.37 -8.92
C SER A 162 10.75 27.69 -10.11
N VAL A 163 10.02 27.40 -11.19
CA VAL A 163 10.63 26.94 -12.45
C VAL A 163 11.58 28.01 -12.99
N CYS A 164 11.14 29.27 -13.08
CA CYS A 164 11.96 30.39 -13.54
C CYS A 164 13.26 30.49 -12.74
N VAL A 165 13.17 30.53 -11.42
CA VAL A 165 14.35 30.68 -10.54
C VAL A 165 15.30 29.47 -10.67
N LEU A 166 14.78 28.25 -10.77
CA LEU A 166 15.63 27.06 -10.95
C LEU A 166 16.33 27.06 -12.31
N VAL A 167 15.67 27.52 -13.38
CA VAL A 167 16.29 27.70 -14.71
C VAL A 167 17.35 28.81 -14.65
N ASP A 168 17.08 29.93 -13.98
CA ASP A 168 18.06 31.00 -13.80
C ASP A 168 19.31 30.52 -13.03
N MET A 169 19.15 29.61 -12.05
CA MET A 169 20.28 28.99 -11.36
C MET A 169 21.16 28.16 -12.33
N LEU A 170 20.56 27.46 -13.30
CA LEU A 170 21.31 26.74 -14.34
C LEU A 170 22.04 27.70 -15.28
N VAL A 171 21.39 28.81 -15.66
CA VAL A 171 22.00 29.86 -16.49
C VAL A 171 23.19 30.51 -15.79
N GLN A 172 23.07 30.80 -14.49
CA GLN A 172 24.15 31.37 -13.67
C GLN A 172 25.38 30.43 -13.56
N LEU A 173 25.15 29.12 -13.61
CA LEU A 173 26.21 28.11 -13.69
C LEU A 173 26.79 27.95 -15.11
N GLY A 174 26.19 28.60 -16.11
CA GLY A 174 26.57 28.47 -17.52
C GLY A 174 26.31 27.07 -18.08
N ILE A 175 25.29 26.39 -17.57
CA ILE A 175 24.90 25.04 -17.99
C ILE A 175 24.32 25.09 -19.40
N THR A 176 24.71 24.13 -20.24
CA THR A 176 24.17 23.97 -21.60
C THR A 176 23.30 22.74 -21.71
N ARG A 177 23.47 21.75 -20.81
CA ARG A 177 22.75 20.48 -20.83
C ARG A 177 22.29 20.09 -19.43
N THR A 178 21.07 19.59 -19.30
CA THR A 178 20.48 19.29 -17.99
C THR A 178 19.85 17.90 -17.94
N LEU A 179 20.33 17.07 -17.01
CA LEU A 179 19.71 15.80 -16.67
C LEU A 179 18.62 16.03 -15.61
N CYS A 180 17.35 15.91 -16.00
CA CYS A 180 16.19 16.14 -15.16
C CYS A 180 15.71 14.82 -14.53
N VAL A 181 16.00 14.59 -13.26
CA VAL A 181 15.61 13.37 -12.53
C VAL A 181 14.35 13.63 -11.70
N GLY A 182 13.20 13.21 -12.21
CA GLY A 182 11.90 13.45 -11.58
C GLY A 182 11.41 14.90 -11.64
N ALA A 183 11.95 15.72 -12.55
CA ALA A 183 11.70 17.16 -12.63
C ALA A 183 11.04 17.57 -13.98
N PRO A 184 9.81 17.11 -14.27
CA PRO A 184 9.20 17.28 -15.60
C PRO A 184 9.02 18.75 -16.01
N ARG A 185 8.62 19.64 -15.09
CA ARG A 185 8.46 21.06 -15.45
C ARG A 185 9.76 21.79 -15.76
N ILE A 186 10.89 21.35 -15.19
CA ILE A 186 12.19 21.91 -15.55
C ILE A 186 12.58 21.45 -16.95
N HIS A 187 12.40 20.16 -17.26
CA HIS A 187 12.61 19.61 -18.59
C HIS A 187 11.76 20.34 -19.64
N GLU A 188 10.46 20.51 -19.38
CA GLU A 188 9.52 21.23 -20.26
C GLU A 188 9.95 22.68 -20.52
N ALA A 189 10.41 23.40 -19.48
CA ALA A 189 10.76 24.82 -19.58
C ALA A 189 12.07 25.12 -20.32
N ILE A 190 13.03 24.19 -20.32
CA ILE A 190 14.34 24.40 -20.96
C ILE A 190 14.45 23.76 -22.35
N THR A 191 13.54 22.86 -22.69
CA THR A 191 13.57 22.16 -23.99
C THR A 191 13.00 23.07 -25.10
N PRO A 192 13.66 23.19 -26.27
CA PRO A 192 13.16 24.03 -27.35
C PRO A 192 11.79 23.56 -27.86
N PRO A 193 10.86 24.47 -28.23
CA PRO A 193 9.68 24.11 -28.98
C PRO A 193 10.10 23.56 -30.35
N GLN A 194 9.86 22.27 -30.60
CA GLN A 194 10.14 21.66 -31.90
C GLN A 194 9.10 22.14 -32.94
N TYR A 195 9.38 23.24 -33.63
CA TYR A 195 8.64 23.66 -34.83
C TYR A 195 9.33 23.09 -36.07
N HIS A 196 8.66 22.18 -36.79
CA HIS A 196 9.13 21.74 -38.10
C HIS A 196 9.05 22.89 -39.11
N SER A 197 10.20 23.43 -39.50
CA SER A 197 10.35 24.14 -40.76
C SER A 197 10.23 23.12 -41.90
N ASN A 198 9.18 23.20 -42.70
CA ASN A 198 9.08 22.43 -43.93
C ASN A 198 10.24 22.80 -44.87
N ASN A 199 11.27 21.95 -44.92
CA ASN A 199 12.24 21.93 -46.00
C ASN A 199 11.56 21.36 -47.25
N THR A 200 10.99 22.22 -48.08
CA THR A 200 10.87 21.92 -49.51
C THR A 200 12.23 22.16 -50.15
N SER A 201 12.90 21.06 -50.48
CA SER A 201 13.99 21.02 -51.44
C SER A 201 13.49 21.53 -52.80
N SER A 202 13.85 22.76 -53.14
CA SER A 202 13.88 23.22 -54.53
C SER A 202 15.17 23.96 -54.79
N SER A 203 15.99 23.33 -55.62
CA SER A 203 17.19 23.81 -56.27
C SER A 203 16.96 25.17 -56.93
N THR A 204 17.76 26.19 -56.61
CA THR A 204 18.30 27.12 -57.61
C THR A 204 19.42 27.98 -57.05
N SER A 205 20.33 28.28 -57.97
CA SER A 205 21.64 28.91 -57.91
C SER A 205 21.71 30.36 -57.40
N ASN A 206 22.85 30.66 -56.74
CA ASN A 206 23.65 31.89 -56.76
C ASN A 206 23.01 33.20 -57.24
N THR A 207 23.08 34.25 -56.41
CA THR A 207 23.95 35.42 -56.65
C THR A 207 23.94 36.41 -55.49
N SER A 208 25.11 36.99 -55.25
CA SER A 208 25.43 38.07 -54.31
C SER A 208 24.92 39.43 -54.78
N SER A 209 24.34 40.23 -53.88
CA SER A 209 24.51 41.70 -53.88
C SER A 209 24.01 42.36 -52.60
N SER A 210 24.85 43.26 -52.12
CA SER A 210 24.67 44.25 -51.07
C SER A 210 23.62 45.32 -51.40
N THR A 211 22.78 45.75 -50.45
CA THR A 211 22.45 47.18 -50.20
C THR A 211 21.57 47.38 -48.95
N SER A 212 21.71 48.60 -48.44
CA SER A 212 21.22 49.26 -47.23
C SER A 212 19.75 49.72 -47.20
N ASN A 213 19.27 50.02 -45.98
CA ASN A 213 18.13 50.87 -45.59
C ASN A 213 16.73 50.26 -45.84
N THR A 214 15.68 50.42 -45.00
CA THR A 214 15.25 51.57 -44.21
C THR A 214 14.20 51.13 -43.18
N SER A 215 14.09 51.89 -42.10
CA SER A 215 13.07 51.85 -41.05
C SER A 215 11.61 51.95 -41.54
N SER A 216 10.72 51.12 -40.99
CA SER A 216 9.32 51.49 -40.81
C SER A 216 8.74 50.85 -39.54
N SER A 217 8.17 51.74 -38.73
CA SER A 217 7.56 51.53 -37.44
C SER A 217 6.14 51.00 -37.59
N THR A 218 5.85 49.86 -36.94
CA THR A 218 4.48 49.46 -36.63
C THR A 218 4.43 48.86 -35.23
N SER A 219 3.81 49.63 -34.35
CA SER A 219 3.42 49.30 -32.99
C SER A 219 2.59 48.01 -32.95
N ASN A 220 3.07 47.01 -32.21
CA ASN A 220 2.22 45.96 -31.67
C ASN A 220 2.63 45.67 -30.22
N THR A 221 1.61 45.76 -29.36
CA THR A 221 1.58 45.56 -27.92
C THR A 221 2.31 44.29 -27.47
N SER A 222 3.37 44.50 -26.68
CA SER A 222 4.18 43.47 -26.04
C SER A 222 3.49 42.88 -24.81
N SER A 223 3.05 41.63 -24.90
CA SER A 223 2.93 40.76 -23.73
C SER A 223 4.34 40.28 -23.37
N SER A 224 4.83 40.73 -22.21
CA SER A 224 6.14 40.42 -21.67
C SER A 224 6.26 38.94 -21.24
N THR A 225 6.80 38.10 -22.11
CA THR A 225 7.40 36.81 -21.72
C THR A 225 8.90 36.92 -21.97
N SER A 226 9.71 36.84 -20.91
CA SER A 226 11.17 36.77 -21.04
C SER A 226 11.56 35.52 -21.86
N PRO A 227 12.62 35.57 -22.67
CA PRO A 227 13.09 34.39 -23.38
C PRO A 227 13.72 33.43 -22.36
N HIS A 228 13.06 32.31 -22.07
CA HIS A 228 13.69 31.23 -21.29
C HIS A 228 14.90 30.69 -22.06
N ALA A 229 16.03 30.51 -21.36
CA ALA A 229 17.24 29.96 -21.94
C ALA A 229 17.01 28.50 -22.37
N THR A 230 17.20 28.19 -23.65
CA THR A 230 17.08 26.84 -24.19
C THR A 230 18.33 26.01 -23.86
N MET A 231 18.14 24.79 -23.37
CA MET A 231 19.21 23.83 -23.02
C MET A 231 18.83 22.44 -23.53
N ASP A 232 19.81 21.61 -23.88
CA ASP A 232 19.50 20.19 -24.16
C ASP A 232 19.12 19.51 -22.83
N SER A 233 18.07 18.69 -22.85
CA SER A 233 17.62 18.02 -21.65
C SER A 233 17.23 16.57 -21.88
N LEU A 234 17.59 15.73 -20.91
CA LEU A 234 17.13 14.34 -20.81
C LEU A 234 16.37 14.18 -19.50
N MET A 235 15.14 13.71 -19.57
CA MET A 235 14.30 13.45 -18.41
C MET A 235 14.32 11.97 -18.00
N LEU A 236 14.66 11.72 -16.75
CA LEU A 236 14.58 10.41 -16.10
C LEU A 236 13.39 10.41 -15.12
N ASP A 237 12.32 9.67 -15.43
CA ASP A 237 11.14 9.55 -14.54
C ASP A 237 10.56 8.13 -14.55
N ILE A 238 9.89 7.74 -13.47
CA ILE A 238 9.20 6.45 -13.39
C ILE A 238 7.84 6.48 -14.11
N ASP A 239 7.28 7.67 -14.34
CA ASP A 239 5.98 7.87 -14.99
C ASP A 239 6.04 7.71 -16.51
N ASN A 240 5.75 6.50 -17.00
CA ASN A 240 5.76 6.16 -18.42
C ASN A 240 4.82 6.98 -19.31
N ARG A 241 3.91 7.79 -18.75
CA ARG A 241 2.98 8.61 -19.55
C ARG A 241 3.72 9.65 -20.38
N TYR A 242 4.89 10.10 -19.91
CA TYR A 242 5.75 11.02 -20.62
C TYR A 242 6.36 10.44 -21.91
N CYS A 243 6.43 9.11 -22.07
CA CYS A 243 6.83 8.46 -23.32
C CYS A 243 5.94 8.84 -24.53
N SER A 244 4.72 9.34 -24.28
CA SER A 244 3.82 9.79 -25.35
C SER A 244 4.12 11.20 -25.85
N PHE A 245 5.00 11.94 -25.19
CA PHE A 245 5.23 13.38 -25.45
C PHE A 245 6.69 13.72 -25.75
N PHE A 246 7.61 12.81 -25.44
CA PHE A 246 9.04 13.00 -25.63
C PHE A 246 9.64 11.83 -26.40
N SER A 247 10.66 12.11 -27.22
CA SER A 247 11.40 11.08 -27.94
C SER A 247 12.19 10.17 -27.00
N PRO A 248 12.64 8.99 -27.46
CA PRO A 248 13.57 8.14 -26.70
C PRO A 248 14.87 8.85 -26.28
N ASP A 249 15.27 9.91 -26.99
CA ASP A 249 16.46 10.72 -26.68
C ASP A 249 16.20 11.84 -25.67
N GLU A 250 14.92 12.15 -25.38
CA GLU A 250 14.50 13.19 -24.43
C GLU A 250 13.94 12.61 -23.13
N PHE A 251 13.45 11.36 -23.14
CA PHE A 251 12.86 10.71 -21.98
C PHE A 251 13.32 9.26 -21.80
N ILE A 252 13.62 8.89 -20.56
CA ILE A 252 13.89 7.50 -20.18
C ILE A 252 13.03 7.13 -18.98
N ARG A 253 12.34 5.99 -19.09
CA ARG A 253 11.64 5.40 -17.95
C ARG A 253 12.68 4.84 -16.96
N TYR A 254 12.74 5.44 -15.79
CA TYR A 254 13.83 5.24 -14.82
C TYR A 254 13.33 5.17 -13.37
N ASN A 255 13.94 4.34 -12.55
CA ASN A 255 13.70 4.30 -11.10
C ASN A 255 14.91 4.84 -10.31
N MET A 256 14.73 6.03 -9.75
CA MET A 256 15.76 6.74 -8.97
C MET A 256 16.20 6.08 -7.67
N PHE A 257 15.47 5.09 -7.14
CA PHE A 257 15.83 4.41 -5.88
C PHE A 257 16.74 3.20 -6.07
N ASN A 258 16.86 2.67 -7.30
CA ASN A 258 17.70 1.52 -7.61
C ASN A 258 18.50 1.67 -8.92
N HIS A 259 18.48 2.86 -9.54
CA HIS A 259 19.17 3.15 -10.79
C HIS A 259 18.79 2.20 -11.95
N HIS A 260 17.51 1.81 -12.01
CA HIS A 260 17.01 0.86 -13.00
C HIS A 260 16.41 1.55 -14.23
N PHE A 261 16.87 1.12 -15.41
CA PHE A 261 16.38 1.51 -16.73
C PHE A 261 15.38 0.46 -17.21
N PHE A 262 14.12 0.84 -17.42
CA PHE A 262 13.05 -0.13 -17.71
C PHE A 262 13.11 -0.69 -19.13
N ASP A 263 13.61 0.10 -20.08
CA ASP A 263 13.76 -0.28 -21.49
C ASP A 263 15.16 -0.90 -21.77
N GLY A 264 15.85 -1.32 -20.71
CA GLY A 264 17.08 -2.12 -20.81
C GLY A 264 18.30 -1.33 -21.28
N ASP A 265 19.18 -2.03 -22.01
CA ASP A 265 20.50 -1.51 -22.41
C ASP A 265 20.41 -0.34 -23.39
N GLU A 266 19.37 -0.28 -24.23
CA GLU A 266 19.16 0.83 -25.16
C GLU A 266 18.97 2.15 -24.41
N ALA A 267 18.05 2.19 -23.44
CA ALA A 267 17.84 3.37 -22.60
C ALA A 267 19.09 3.71 -21.76
N LYS A 268 19.79 2.71 -21.24
CA LYS A 268 21.05 2.94 -20.52
C LYS A 268 22.09 3.59 -21.43
N GLN A 269 22.19 3.16 -22.70
CA GLN A 269 23.13 3.73 -23.66
C GLN A 269 22.75 5.18 -24.02
N THR A 270 21.48 5.50 -24.22
CA THR A 270 21.02 6.88 -24.43
C THR A 270 21.42 7.77 -23.24
N TYR A 271 21.23 7.30 -22.02
CA TYR A 271 21.67 8.01 -20.82
C TYR A 271 23.20 8.22 -20.79
N LEU A 272 24.00 7.19 -21.07
CA LEU A 272 25.46 7.29 -21.10
C LEU A 272 25.96 8.23 -22.20
N ASN A 273 25.34 8.18 -23.39
CA ASN A 273 25.64 9.10 -24.49
C ASN A 273 25.29 10.54 -24.11
N PHE A 274 24.16 10.74 -23.42
CA PHE A 274 23.77 12.07 -22.96
C PHE A 274 24.80 12.61 -21.98
N ILE A 275 25.14 11.91 -20.89
CA ILE A 275 26.11 12.43 -19.92
C ILE A 275 27.55 12.51 -20.47
N GLY A 276 27.90 11.66 -21.44
CA GLY A 276 29.23 11.53 -22.02
C GLY A 276 29.57 12.48 -23.18
N GLN A 277 28.68 13.42 -23.53
CA GLN A 277 28.96 14.37 -24.62
C GLN A 277 30.04 15.38 -24.21
N GLN A 278 31.11 15.43 -25.00
CA GLN A 278 32.27 16.32 -24.79
C GLN A 278 31.89 17.80 -24.98
N ASP A 279 32.68 18.70 -24.37
CA ASP A 279 32.57 20.17 -24.47
C ASP A 279 31.25 20.82 -23.99
N ALA A 280 30.36 20.06 -23.36
CA ALA A 280 29.10 20.57 -22.81
C ALA A 280 29.11 20.64 -21.28
N LYS A 281 28.56 21.71 -20.72
CA LYS A 281 28.41 21.88 -19.28
C LYS A 281 27.10 21.23 -18.83
N LEU A 282 27.22 20.09 -18.15
CA LEU A 282 26.12 19.30 -17.63
C LEU A 282 25.77 19.69 -16.18
N ALA A 283 24.49 19.73 -15.85
CA ALA A 283 24.01 19.71 -14.47
C ALA A 283 22.89 18.68 -14.26
N VAL A 284 22.71 18.24 -13.01
CA VAL A 284 21.58 17.40 -12.60
C VAL A 284 20.59 18.23 -11.82
N VAL A 285 19.31 18.17 -12.20
CA VAL A 285 18.20 18.70 -11.39
C VAL A 285 17.37 17.51 -10.90
N CYS A 286 17.28 17.33 -9.59
CA CYS A 286 16.62 16.18 -9.00
C CYS A 286 15.52 16.60 -8.02
N ASP A 287 14.28 16.19 -8.31
CA ASP A 287 13.10 16.39 -7.46
C ASP A 287 12.52 15.03 -7.05
N PRO A 288 13.10 14.37 -6.03
CA PRO A 288 12.67 13.04 -5.64
C PRO A 288 11.42 13.08 -4.74
N PRO A 289 10.67 11.96 -4.61
CA PRO A 289 9.64 11.83 -3.60
C PRO A 289 10.19 12.13 -2.19
N PHE A 290 9.67 13.13 -1.48
CA PHE A 290 10.18 13.55 -0.15
C PHE A 290 10.20 12.46 0.91
N GLY A 291 9.29 11.49 0.78
CA GLY A 291 9.33 10.35 1.66
C GLY A 291 10.63 9.57 1.54
N GLY A 292 11.27 9.57 0.35
CA GLY A 292 12.37 8.73 -0.14
C GLY A 292 13.40 8.32 0.90
N ARG A 293 13.99 7.13 0.78
CA ARG A 293 15.15 6.78 1.62
C ARG A 293 16.34 7.58 1.13
N MET A 294 16.78 8.56 1.91
CA MET A 294 17.88 9.47 1.56
C MET A 294 19.16 8.71 1.24
N GLU A 295 19.41 7.60 1.92
CA GLU A 295 20.59 6.76 1.71
C GLU A 295 20.67 6.21 0.27
N LEU A 296 19.52 5.81 -0.30
CA LEU A 296 19.43 5.33 -1.69
C LEU A 296 19.55 6.47 -2.70
N LEU A 297 18.90 7.60 -2.43
CA LEU A 297 18.96 8.78 -3.30
C LEU A 297 20.40 9.29 -3.41
N ALA A 298 21.09 9.45 -2.27
CA ALA A 298 22.48 9.88 -2.25
C ALA A 298 23.40 8.89 -2.99
N HIS A 299 23.22 7.58 -2.78
CA HIS A 299 23.98 6.57 -3.50
C HIS A 299 23.80 6.68 -5.02
N ASN A 300 22.57 6.82 -5.51
CA ASN A 300 22.32 6.88 -6.95
C ASN A 300 22.71 8.23 -7.56
N LEU A 301 22.66 9.34 -6.82
CA LEU A 301 23.24 10.62 -7.27
C LEU A 301 24.76 10.52 -7.42
N ASN A 302 25.44 9.86 -6.48
CA ASN A 302 26.88 9.59 -6.60
C ASN A 302 27.17 8.65 -7.79
N ARG A 303 26.34 7.64 -8.05
CA ARG A 303 26.45 6.80 -9.26
C ARG A 303 26.34 7.62 -10.54
N ILE A 304 25.41 8.57 -10.64
CA ILE A 304 25.30 9.46 -11.80
C ILE A 304 26.58 10.28 -12.00
N GLN A 305 27.18 10.78 -10.91
CA GLN A 305 28.47 11.49 -11.00
C GLN A 305 29.61 10.57 -11.42
N GLU A 306 29.65 9.34 -10.93
CA GLU A 306 30.65 8.33 -11.31
C GLU A 306 30.50 7.94 -12.79
N ASP A 307 29.27 7.68 -13.26
CA ASP A 307 29.00 7.40 -14.67
C ASP A 307 29.47 8.56 -15.55
N TRP A 308 29.15 9.79 -15.19
CA TRP A 308 29.58 10.99 -15.92
C TRP A 308 31.11 11.08 -16.01
N ARG A 309 31.81 10.91 -14.88
CA ARG A 309 33.29 10.91 -14.86
C ARG A 309 33.85 9.80 -15.75
N ASN A 310 33.33 8.59 -15.64
CA ASN A 310 33.80 7.45 -16.41
C ASN A 310 33.57 7.65 -17.92
N THR A 311 32.42 8.18 -18.34
CA THR A 311 32.12 8.44 -19.75
C THR A 311 32.98 9.53 -20.37
N GLN A 312 33.50 10.45 -19.56
CA GLN A 312 34.28 11.62 -19.98
C GLN A 312 35.77 11.47 -19.67
N ASP A 313 36.20 10.35 -19.10
CA ASP A 313 37.56 10.09 -18.59
C ASP A 313 38.07 11.19 -17.62
N LEU A 314 37.19 11.62 -16.70
CA LEU A 314 37.47 12.68 -15.72
C LEU A 314 37.93 12.10 -14.39
N ASP A 315 38.84 12.81 -13.73
CA ASP A 315 39.29 12.46 -12.39
C ASP A 315 38.28 12.86 -11.28
N ASN A 316 38.60 12.51 -10.05
CA ASN A 316 37.75 12.79 -8.89
C ASN A 316 37.67 14.28 -8.49
N THR A 317 38.48 15.15 -9.09
CA THR A 317 38.44 16.60 -8.84
C THR A 317 37.30 17.27 -9.58
N HIS A 318 36.81 16.65 -10.66
CA HIS A 318 35.67 17.13 -11.43
C HIS A 318 34.37 16.84 -10.69
N ILE A 319 33.62 17.89 -10.34
CA ILE A 319 32.36 17.79 -9.60
C ILE A 319 31.22 18.09 -10.56
N LEU A 320 30.30 17.15 -10.71
CA LEU A 320 29.08 17.33 -11.51
C LEU A 320 28.13 18.28 -10.76
N PRO A 321 27.81 19.49 -11.28
CA PRO A 321 26.88 20.38 -10.61
C PRO A 321 25.50 19.74 -10.40
N MET A 322 24.96 19.84 -9.19
CA MET A 322 23.65 19.27 -8.84
C MET A 322 22.77 20.29 -8.12
N LEU A 323 21.51 20.37 -8.53
CA LEU A 323 20.41 21.01 -7.80
C LEU A 323 19.49 19.89 -7.28
N PHE A 324 19.56 19.61 -5.98
CA PHE A 324 18.77 18.59 -5.30
C PHE A 324 17.66 19.25 -4.47
N ILE A 325 16.42 19.07 -4.88
CA ILE A 325 15.27 19.75 -4.29
C ILE A 325 14.70 18.88 -3.17
N PHE A 326 14.78 19.35 -1.92
CA PHE A 326 14.37 18.54 -0.76
C PHE A 326 13.94 19.37 0.45
N PRO A 327 13.19 18.82 1.43
CA PRO A 327 12.71 19.60 2.56
C PRO A 327 13.83 19.98 3.56
N TYR A 328 13.83 21.24 4.04
CA TYR A 328 14.90 21.75 4.94
C TYR A 328 15.02 20.96 6.25
N PHE A 329 13.93 20.37 6.75
CA PHE A 329 13.96 19.60 7.99
C PHE A 329 14.71 18.25 7.85
N MET A 330 15.04 17.86 6.61
CA MET A 330 15.87 16.69 6.30
C MET A 330 17.35 17.03 6.11
N GLU A 331 17.75 18.31 6.23
CA GLU A 331 19.12 18.79 5.98
C GLU A 331 20.20 17.95 6.65
N GLN A 332 20.03 17.54 7.91
CA GLN A 332 21.02 16.70 8.58
C GLN A 332 21.24 15.35 7.88
N GLN A 333 20.18 14.75 7.32
CA GLN A 333 20.24 13.48 6.61
C GLN A 333 20.80 13.65 5.20
N VAL A 334 20.52 14.79 4.57
CA VAL A 334 21.13 15.17 3.29
C VAL A 334 22.63 15.33 3.48
N LEU A 335 23.06 16.20 4.40
CA LEU A 335 24.47 16.48 4.66
C LEU A 335 25.25 15.28 5.20
N SER A 336 24.60 14.37 5.94
CA SER A 336 25.26 13.12 6.35
C SER A 336 25.53 12.17 5.19
N SER A 337 24.72 12.24 4.13
CA SER A 337 24.80 11.36 2.96
C SER A 337 25.53 12.02 1.78
N LEU A 338 25.49 13.34 1.69
CA LEU A 338 26.05 14.22 0.66
C LEU A 338 26.77 15.40 1.36
N PRO A 339 27.96 15.18 1.93
CA PRO A 339 28.63 16.16 2.80
C PRO A 339 29.14 17.41 2.06
N THR A 340 29.29 17.34 0.74
CA THR A 340 29.71 18.47 -0.10
C THR A 340 28.57 19.43 -0.43
N PHE A 341 27.33 19.08 -0.10
CA PHE A 341 26.18 19.91 -0.42
C PHE A 341 26.00 21.04 0.61
N THR A 342 25.42 22.14 0.17
CA THR A 342 24.96 23.25 0.99
C THR A 342 23.51 23.57 0.65
N MET A 343 22.75 24.07 1.62
CA MET A 343 21.34 24.43 1.44
C MET A 343 21.20 25.92 1.11
N LEU A 344 20.59 26.23 -0.03
CA LEU A 344 20.21 27.59 -0.40
C LEU A 344 18.95 28.01 0.35
N ASP A 345 18.75 29.32 0.52
CA ASP A 345 17.59 29.84 1.26
C ASP A 345 16.32 29.96 0.41
N TYR A 346 16.43 29.74 -0.91
CA TYR A 346 15.31 29.82 -1.84
C TYR A 346 14.21 28.81 -1.50
N GLN A 347 12.99 29.30 -1.33
CA GLN A 347 11.82 28.51 -0.99
C GLN A 347 11.15 28.03 -2.27
N VAL A 348 11.28 26.74 -2.56
CA VAL A 348 10.72 26.13 -3.76
C VAL A 348 9.23 25.84 -3.56
N ASP A 349 8.39 26.48 -4.34
CA ASP A 349 6.93 26.33 -4.30
C ASP A 349 6.43 25.34 -5.35
N TYR A 350 5.30 24.69 -5.05
CA TYR A 350 4.64 23.72 -5.91
C TYR A 350 3.17 24.10 -6.12
N ASP A 351 2.62 23.83 -7.30
CA ASP A 351 1.21 24.12 -7.61
C ASP A 351 0.26 23.21 -6.83
N ASN A 352 0.61 21.94 -6.71
CA ASN A 352 -0.29 20.88 -6.24
C ASN A 352 0.15 20.22 -4.92
N HIS A 353 1.20 20.71 -4.26
CA HIS A 353 1.58 20.21 -2.94
C HIS A 353 0.63 20.76 -1.86
N PRO A 354 0.03 19.90 -1.00
CA PRO A 354 -0.98 20.33 -0.03
C PRO A 354 -0.47 21.26 1.08
N LEU A 355 0.85 21.29 1.31
CA LEU A 355 1.49 22.10 2.36
C LEU A 355 2.55 23.07 1.83
N TYR A 356 3.07 22.84 0.61
CA TYR A 356 4.26 23.54 0.07
C TYR A 356 3.87 24.31 -1.19
N SER A 357 2.74 24.99 -1.11
CA SER A 357 2.17 25.86 -2.13
C SER A 357 1.91 27.23 -1.51
N SER A 358 1.90 28.29 -2.32
CA SER A 358 1.69 29.67 -1.87
C SER A 358 0.21 30.06 -1.72
N GLY A 359 -0.71 29.11 -1.90
CA GLY A 359 -2.16 29.33 -1.84
C GLY A 359 -2.76 29.38 -0.42
N PRO A 360 -4.10 29.54 -0.26
CA PRO A 360 -4.78 29.66 1.03
C PRO A 360 -4.62 28.46 1.98
N LYS A 361 -4.31 27.29 1.42
CA LYS A 361 -4.00 26.05 2.16
C LYS A 361 -2.50 25.83 2.38
N GLY A 362 -1.68 26.73 1.85
CA GLY A 362 -0.23 26.77 1.96
C GLY A 362 0.27 27.04 3.37
N MET A 363 1.55 26.77 3.60
CA MET A 363 2.20 27.13 4.85
C MET A 363 2.27 28.66 5.02
N LYS A 364 1.87 29.15 6.19
CA LYS A 364 1.85 30.60 6.52
C LYS A 364 3.20 31.32 6.37
N ASN A 365 4.32 30.58 6.32
CA ASN A 365 5.67 31.16 6.26
C ASN A 365 6.45 30.63 5.04
N GLY A 366 5.73 30.29 3.96
CA GLY A 366 6.28 29.75 2.71
C GLY A 366 6.61 28.26 2.76
N SER A 367 7.04 27.72 1.61
CA SER A 367 7.33 26.29 1.43
C SER A 367 8.44 25.80 2.37
N ALA A 368 8.39 24.51 2.72
CA ALA A 368 9.46 23.84 3.48
C ALA A 368 10.56 23.24 2.59
N VAL A 369 10.46 23.38 1.27
CA VAL A 369 11.37 22.78 0.30
C VAL A 369 12.44 23.79 -0.11
N ARG A 370 13.69 23.33 -0.16
CA ARG A 370 14.87 24.14 -0.48
C ARG A 370 15.68 23.44 -1.57
N VAL A 371 16.59 24.19 -2.19
CA VAL A 371 17.60 23.66 -3.09
C VAL A 371 18.85 23.32 -2.27
N PHE A 372 19.29 22.07 -2.35
CA PHE A 372 20.61 21.64 -1.90
C PHE A 372 21.52 21.51 -3.12
N THR A 373 22.74 22.00 -3.02
CA THR A 373 23.68 21.99 -4.16
C THR A 373 25.11 21.79 -3.70
N ASN A 374 25.92 21.13 -4.52
CA ASN A 374 27.36 21.01 -4.33
C ASN A 374 28.16 22.21 -4.88
N GLN A 375 27.48 23.25 -5.33
CA GLN A 375 28.08 24.50 -5.79
C GLN A 375 28.12 25.54 -4.66
N PRO A 376 29.09 26.49 -4.67
CA PRO A 376 29.14 27.56 -3.67
C PRO A 376 27.83 28.37 -3.65
N ALA A 377 27.28 28.59 -2.45
CA ALA A 377 26.05 29.38 -2.31
C ALA A 377 26.18 30.85 -2.76
N SER A 378 27.41 31.35 -2.87
CA SER A 378 27.72 32.68 -3.41
C SER A 378 27.47 32.80 -4.91
N THR A 379 27.42 31.67 -5.62
CA THR A 379 27.22 31.62 -7.08
C THR A 379 25.79 31.98 -7.46
N PHE A 380 24.82 31.73 -6.58
CA PHE A 380 23.39 31.88 -6.89
C PHE A 380 22.83 33.20 -6.38
N VAL A 381 22.45 34.06 -7.31
CA VAL A 381 21.65 35.25 -7.11
C VAL A 381 20.18 34.86 -7.02
N LEU A 382 19.52 35.26 -5.93
CA LEU A 382 18.09 35.03 -5.71
C LEU A 382 17.29 36.33 -5.98
N PRO A 383 16.03 36.24 -6.42
CA PRO A 383 15.26 37.41 -6.85
C PRO A 383 14.90 38.34 -5.69
N GLU A 384 15.40 39.58 -5.72
CA GLU A 384 15.01 40.61 -4.75
C GLU A 384 13.49 40.90 -4.77
N SER A 385 12.87 40.81 -5.95
CA SER A 385 11.43 40.96 -6.15
C SER A 385 10.57 39.96 -5.36
N GLU A 386 11.13 38.79 -5.01
CA GLU A 386 10.46 37.78 -4.18
C GLU A 386 10.87 37.86 -2.70
N GLY A 387 11.58 38.92 -2.29
CA GLY A 387 11.94 39.16 -0.89
C GLY A 387 13.21 38.45 -0.44
N TYR A 388 14.20 38.30 -1.33
CA TYR A 388 15.55 37.84 -1.00
C TYR A 388 16.55 39.01 -0.97
N ARG A 389 17.64 38.86 -0.22
CA ARG A 389 18.74 39.82 -0.14
C ARG A 389 20.08 39.13 0.00
N PHE A 390 21.15 39.77 -0.45
CA PHE A 390 22.50 39.27 -0.20
C PHE A 390 22.93 39.51 1.27
N CYS A 391 23.54 38.52 1.90
CA CYS A 391 24.21 38.67 3.19
C CYS A 391 25.73 38.73 3.00
N PRO A 392 26.38 39.89 3.20
CA PRO A 392 27.83 40.05 2.99
C PRO A 392 28.69 39.16 3.90
N LEU A 393 28.26 38.96 5.15
CA LEU A 393 28.98 38.17 6.15
C LEU A 393 28.97 36.67 5.80
N CYS A 394 27.82 36.14 5.38
CA CYS A 394 27.70 34.74 4.96
C CYS A 394 28.08 34.50 3.50
N ARG A 395 28.26 35.57 2.71
CA ARG A 395 28.48 35.53 1.26
C ARG A 395 27.46 34.65 0.53
N ARG A 396 26.17 34.81 0.86
CA ARG A 396 25.07 34.07 0.23
C ARG A 396 23.79 34.90 0.23
N TRP A 397 22.89 34.58 -0.70
CA TRP A 397 21.54 35.13 -0.72
C TRP A 397 20.66 34.44 0.31
N VAL A 398 19.86 35.24 1.02
CA VAL A 398 18.99 34.80 2.12
C VAL A 398 17.63 35.49 2.02
N ALA A 399 16.59 34.88 2.57
CA ALA A 399 15.30 35.51 2.70
C ALA A 399 15.40 36.79 3.55
N ILE A 400 14.60 37.80 3.26
CA ILE A 400 14.67 39.11 3.93
C ILE A 400 14.53 39.00 5.45
N ASN A 401 13.71 38.05 5.92
CA ASN A 401 13.45 37.76 7.33
C ASN A 401 14.52 36.89 8.01
N ASN A 402 15.47 36.32 7.26
CA ASN A 402 16.58 35.53 7.77
C ASN A 402 17.75 36.45 8.14
N THR A 403 17.69 37.05 9.32
CA THR A 403 18.72 37.96 9.84
C THR A 403 19.99 37.19 10.22
N HIS A 404 21.15 37.78 9.94
CA HIS A 404 22.43 37.23 10.39
C HIS A 404 22.49 37.26 11.92
N CYS A 405 22.96 36.18 12.53
CA CYS A 405 23.21 36.13 13.97
C CYS A 405 24.72 36.16 14.22
N ASP A 406 25.23 37.27 14.76
CA ASP A 406 26.66 37.45 15.02
C ASP A 406 27.22 36.37 15.95
N LYS A 407 26.45 35.96 16.96
CA LYS A 407 26.84 34.91 17.92
C LYS A 407 26.99 33.51 17.29
N CYS A 408 26.20 33.22 16.27
CA CYS A 408 26.28 31.95 15.52
C CYS A 408 27.14 32.07 14.26
N ASN A 409 27.60 33.29 13.94
CA ASN A 409 28.23 33.67 12.69
C ASN A 409 27.49 33.16 11.44
N GLY A 410 26.16 33.35 11.41
CA GLY A 410 25.40 33.03 10.21
C GLY A 410 23.90 33.30 10.23
N CYS A 411 23.29 33.22 9.04
CA CYS A 411 21.84 33.33 8.84
C CYS A 411 21.19 31.96 9.09
N MET A 412 20.60 31.77 10.27
CA MET A 412 20.21 30.46 10.80
C MET A 412 18.72 30.12 10.61
N ALA A 413 17.88 31.09 10.22
CA ALA A 413 16.46 30.83 10.05
C ALA A 413 16.21 29.95 8.82
N LYS A 414 15.26 29.02 8.95
CA LYS A 414 14.94 28.03 7.89
C LYS A 414 13.46 27.98 7.52
N ASP A 415 12.56 28.47 8.37
CA ASP A 415 11.10 28.33 8.21
C ASP A 415 10.36 29.65 7.95
N GLY A 416 11.05 30.63 7.38
CA GLY A 416 10.48 31.94 7.03
C GLY A 416 10.20 32.84 8.23
N ARG A 417 10.70 32.52 9.43
CA ARG A 417 10.60 33.37 10.62
C ARG A 417 11.97 33.84 11.05
N THR A 418 12.04 35.04 11.62
CA THR A 418 13.27 35.52 12.25
C THR A 418 13.56 34.69 13.50
N TYR A 419 14.67 33.96 13.50
CA TYR A 419 15.10 33.16 14.65
C TYR A 419 15.67 34.08 15.72
N LYS A 420 15.53 33.65 16.98
CA LYS A 420 16.20 34.31 18.11
C LYS A 420 17.36 33.44 18.58
N HIS A 421 18.47 34.06 18.96
CA HIS A 421 19.58 33.36 19.58
C HIS A 421 19.24 32.99 21.02
N CYS A 422 19.55 31.77 21.45
CA CYS A 422 19.49 31.35 22.84
C CYS A 422 20.91 31.17 23.38
N ASP A 423 21.34 32.09 24.25
CA ASP A 423 22.69 32.08 24.83
C ASP A 423 22.98 30.82 25.65
N GLN A 424 21.97 30.26 26.32
CA GLN A 424 22.15 29.01 27.08
C GLN A 424 22.31 27.77 26.19
N CYS A 425 21.98 27.85 24.91
CA CYS A 425 22.11 26.74 23.97
C CYS A 425 23.19 26.98 22.91
N ASP A 426 23.76 28.19 22.87
CA ASP A 426 24.61 28.72 21.80
C ASP A 426 24.05 28.46 20.39
N LYS A 427 22.72 28.57 20.24
CA LYS A 427 22.00 28.22 19.01
C LYS A 427 20.84 29.16 18.74
N CYS A 428 20.66 29.47 17.46
CA CYS A 428 19.44 30.12 16.97
C CYS A 428 18.28 29.14 16.93
N VAL A 429 17.13 29.57 17.45
CA VAL A 429 15.91 28.76 17.53
C VAL A 429 14.71 29.56 17.04
N LYS A 430 13.62 28.84 16.74
CA LYS A 430 12.35 29.48 16.35
C LYS A 430 11.89 30.48 17.41
N PRO A 431 11.26 31.60 17.03
CA PRO A 431 10.88 32.66 17.97
C PRO A 431 9.94 32.16 19.09
N SER A 432 9.09 31.18 18.77
CA SER A 432 8.15 30.57 19.73
C SER A 432 8.80 29.58 20.70
N TRP A 433 10.06 29.19 20.52
CA TRP A 433 10.73 28.24 21.40
C TRP A 433 11.26 28.96 22.64
N ILE A 434 11.24 28.29 23.79
CA ILE A 434 11.76 28.76 25.07
C ILE A 434 12.81 27.79 25.59
N HIS A 435 13.81 28.28 26.32
CA HIS A 435 14.78 27.42 27.00
C HIS A 435 14.11 26.77 28.22
N CYS A 436 13.91 25.44 28.24
CA CYS A 436 13.50 24.73 29.47
C CYS A 436 14.76 24.43 30.27
N ASN A 437 14.93 25.09 31.41
CA ASN A 437 16.04 24.83 32.34
C ASN A 437 16.08 23.37 32.79
N THR A 438 14.91 22.72 32.92
CA THR A 438 14.83 21.29 33.27
C THR A 438 15.31 20.37 32.15
N CYS A 439 15.11 20.75 30.88
CA CYS A 439 15.59 19.97 29.73
C CYS A 439 16.98 20.41 29.25
N THR A 440 17.51 21.52 29.80
CA THR A 440 18.73 22.20 29.38
C THR A 440 18.82 22.42 27.86
N ARG A 441 17.67 22.68 27.22
CA ARG A 441 17.56 22.90 25.77
C ARG A 441 16.31 23.69 25.42
N CYS A 442 16.34 24.35 24.26
CA CYS A 442 15.17 25.03 23.71
C CYS A 442 14.10 24.02 23.28
N GLN A 443 12.84 24.33 23.58
CA GLN A 443 11.66 23.51 23.28
C GLN A 443 10.43 24.39 22.98
N PRO A 444 9.39 23.85 22.32
CA PRO A 444 8.08 24.52 22.23
C PRO A 444 7.48 24.82 23.62
N PRO A 445 6.64 25.86 23.80
CA PRO A 445 6.12 26.22 25.12
C PRO A 445 5.38 25.08 25.82
N ASP A 446 4.56 24.33 25.08
CA ASP A 446 3.70 23.25 25.62
C ASP A 446 4.41 21.88 25.67
N HIS A 447 5.75 21.86 25.64
CA HIS A 447 6.47 20.61 25.78
C HIS A 447 6.40 20.07 27.21
N THR A 448 6.34 18.75 27.34
CA THR A 448 6.47 18.08 28.63
C THR A 448 7.96 17.86 28.95
N CYS A 449 8.53 18.61 29.91
CA CYS A 449 9.90 18.36 30.38
C CYS A 449 9.93 16.95 31.02
N HIS A 450 10.79 16.06 30.50
CA HIS A 450 10.99 14.71 31.04
C HIS A 450 12.27 14.75 31.89
N PRO A 451 12.21 14.53 33.22
CA PRO A 451 13.33 14.79 34.13
C PRO A 451 14.61 13.92 33.99
N LEU A 452 14.81 13.18 32.89
CA LEU A 452 15.88 12.18 32.78
C LEU A 452 16.60 12.12 31.42
N LEU A 453 16.68 13.22 30.68
CA LEU A 453 17.46 13.26 29.42
C LEU A 453 18.49 14.40 29.44
N HIS A 454 19.50 14.30 30.31
CA HIS A 454 20.80 14.92 30.07
C HIS A 454 21.46 14.17 28.91
N HIS A 455 21.35 14.70 27.69
CA HIS A 455 22.10 14.21 26.55
C HIS A 455 23.44 14.95 26.46
N SER A 456 24.38 14.61 27.34
CA SER A 456 25.79 14.57 26.94
C SER A 456 26.01 13.27 26.17
N SER A 457 26.56 13.39 24.97
CA SER A 457 27.02 12.30 24.12
C SER A 457 27.75 11.21 24.92
N THR A 458 27.26 9.96 24.84
CA THR A 458 27.98 8.66 24.83
C THR A 458 27.25 7.48 25.49
N GLN A 459 26.01 7.60 26.01
CA GLN A 459 25.31 6.42 26.56
C GLN A 459 23.82 6.22 26.16
N PRO A 460 23.32 4.96 26.16
CA PRO A 460 22.09 4.58 25.47
C PRO A 460 20.85 4.82 26.35
N PRO A 461 19.66 5.04 25.73
CA PRO A 461 18.50 5.58 26.46
C PRO A 461 17.97 4.64 27.55
N THR A 462 17.55 5.25 28.67
CA THR A 462 16.94 4.61 29.85
C THR A 462 15.41 4.58 29.78
N CYS A 463 14.83 3.55 30.40
CA CYS A 463 13.40 3.35 30.48
C CYS A 463 12.75 4.28 31.52
N ASN A 464 11.78 5.10 31.06
CA ASN A 464 10.99 6.05 31.88
C ASN A 464 10.10 5.42 32.98
N LYS A 465 10.27 4.13 33.34
CA LYS A 465 9.53 3.47 34.43
C LYS A 465 10.43 2.78 35.44
N CYS A 466 11.55 2.18 35.05
CA CYS A 466 12.47 1.52 36.00
C CYS A 466 13.86 2.14 36.05
N GLY A 467 14.17 3.13 35.20
CA GLY A 467 15.48 3.77 35.13
C GLY A 467 16.56 2.93 34.44
N ALA A 468 16.30 1.66 34.12
CA ALA A 468 17.29 0.81 33.45
C ALA A 468 17.40 1.13 31.94
N THR A 469 18.62 1.10 31.42
CA THR A 469 18.96 1.29 30.02
C THR A 469 18.44 0.14 29.15
N GLY A 470 18.03 0.40 27.90
CA GLY A 470 17.86 -0.63 26.86
C GLY A 470 16.47 -1.19 26.59
N HIS A 471 15.42 -0.53 27.07
CA HIS A 471 14.04 -0.79 26.66
C HIS A 471 13.19 0.48 26.83
N LYS A 472 12.07 0.58 26.08
CA LYS A 472 11.11 1.70 26.21
C LYS A 472 10.10 1.42 27.33
N ARG A 473 9.43 2.46 27.85
CA ARG A 473 8.39 2.38 28.91
C ARG A 473 7.32 1.30 28.67
N SER A 474 6.97 1.04 27.41
CA SER A 474 6.01 0.02 27.00
C SER A 474 6.42 -1.42 27.36
N LEU A 475 7.72 -1.65 27.54
CA LEU A 475 8.37 -2.97 27.68
C LEU A 475 9.10 -3.13 29.03
N CYS A 476 8.77 -2.28 30.01
CA CYS A 476 9.42 -2.27 31.32
C CYS A 476 9.03 -3.48 32.18
N HIS A 477 10.01 -4.23 32.68
CA HIS A 477 9.80 -5.37 33.59
C HIS A 477 9.20 -4.97 34.95
N LYS A 478 9.44 -3.73 35.44
CA LYS A 478 8.76 -3.17 36.64
C LYS A 478 7.33 -2.69 36.33
N ARG A 479 6.79 -2.97 35.15
CA ARG A 479 5.38 -2.77 34.85
C ARG A 479 4.58 -3.80 35.63
N MET A 480 4.10 -3.40 36.82
CA MET A 480 3.15 -4.18 37.60
C MET A 480 2.03 -4.68 36.69
N LYS A 481 1.98 -6.01 36.50
CA LYS A 481 0.74 -6.70 36.17
C LYS A 481 -0.13 -6.53 37.40
N THR A 482 -1.10 -5.63 37.35
CA THR A 482 -2.20 -5.69 38.31
C THR A 482 -3.00 -6.95 38.01
N THR A 483 -2.62 -8.03 38.67
CA THR A 483 -3.52 -9.10 39.08
C THR A 483 -4.52 -8.45 40.01
N ILE A 484 -5.80 -8.40 39.64
CA ILE A 484 -6.88 -8.18 40.60
C ILE A 484 -7.68 -9.49 40.67
N PRO A 485 -7.83 -10.07 41.87
CA PRO A 485 -8.64 -11.26 42.11
C PRO A 485 -10.11 -11.09 41.72
N LEU A 486 -10.72 -12.18 41.29
CA LEU A 486 -12.16 -12.31 41.12
C LEU A 486 -12.85 -12.13 42.46
N GLU A 487 -13.59 -11.03 42.64
CA GLU A 487 -14.75 -11.03 43.53
C GLU A 487 -15.79 -9.97 43.14
N GLN A 488 -17.05 -10.40 43.19
CA GLN A 488 -18.23 -9.76 42.65
C GLN A 488 -18.66 -8.55 43.48
N LYS A 489 -18.59 -7.31 42.96
CA LYS A 489 -19.46 -6.20 43.43
C LYS A 489 -19.92 -5.29 42.29
N LYS A 490 -21.23 -5.27 42.09
CA LYS A 490 -22.01 -4.29 41.33
C LYS A 490 -21.73 -2.87 41.85
N LYS A 491 -21.39 -1.89 40.98
CA LYS A 491 -22.05 -0.57 40.87
C LYS A 491 -21.34 0.44 39.94
N LYS A 492 -22.17 1.08 39.12
CA LYS A 492 -22.16 2.49 38.63
C LYS A 492 -20.93 3.02 37.88
N LYS A 493 -21.05 3.04 36.55
CA LYS A 493 -20.31 3.97 35.66
C LYS A 493 -20.61 5.42 36.06
N LYS A 494 -19.57 6.20 36.42
CA LYS A 494 -19.58 7.66 36.31
C LYS A 494 -19.29 8.03 34.84
N LYS A 495 -20.19 8.85 34.27
CA LYS A 495 -20.05 9.54 32.97
C LYS A 495 -19.09 10.71 33.18
N ASP A 496 -18.05 10.81 32.37
CA ASP A 496 -17.43 12.11 32.07
C ASP A 496 -18.17 12.73 30.89
N ASN A 497 -18.58 13.98 31.06
CA ASN A 497 -19.45 14.76 30.17
C ASN A 497 -18.71 15.16 28.88
N TYR A 498 -19.07 14.52 27.77
CA TYR A 498 -18.95 15.07 26.42
C TYR A 498 -20.31 15.67 26.04
N PRO A 499 -20.42 16.85 25.39
CA PRO A 499 -21.70 17.48 25.09
C PRO A 499 -22.59 16.57 24.23
N GLN A 500 -23.63 15.99 24.83
CA GLN A 500 -24.55 15.05 24.17
C GLN A 500 -25.32 15.68 22.99
N SER A 501 -25.41 17.00 22.91
CA SER A 501 -26.15 17.68 21.84
C SER A 501 -25.54 17.47 20.46
N LEU A 502 -24.21 17.51 20.31
CA LEU A 502 -23.54 17.37 19.00
C LEU A 502 -23.49 15.92 18.50
N GLU A 503 -23.41 14.93 19.40
CA GLU A 503 -23.44 13.50 19.03
C GLU A 503 -24.86 13.04 18.65
N GLU A 504 -25.88 13.55 19.35
CA GLU A 504 -27.27 13.26 19.03
C GLU A 504 -27.74 14.00 17.77
N GLU A 505 -27.24 15.21 17.51
CA GLU A 505 -27.50 15.95 16.28
C GLU A 505 -26.77 15.33 15.07
N ARG A 506 -25.54 14.82 15.27
CA ARG A 506 -24.80 14.03 14.27
C ARG A 506 -25.43 12.66 13.99
N LYS A 507 -26.08 12.03 14.97
CA LYS A 507 -26.86 10.79 14.80
C LYS A 507 -28.26 11.03 14.24
N ARG A 508 -28.92 12.15 14.54
CA ARG A 508 -30.22 12.52 13.96
C ARG A 508 -30.08 12.95 12.49
N ASN A 509 -29.07 13.74 12.13
CA ASN A 509 -28.90 14.22 10.76
C ASN A 509 -28.39 13.15 9.77
N LEU A 510 -27.74 12.08 10.24
CA LEU A 510 -27.25 10.99 9.38
C LEU A 510 -28.22 9.80 9.26
N ASN A 511 -29.18 9.65 10.17
CA ASN A 511 -29.86 8.36 10.39
C ASN A 511 -31.38 8.33 10.19
N ILE A 512 -32.00 9.40 9.70
CA ILE A 512 -33.47 9.39 9.53
C ILE A 512 -33.93 8.70 8.23
N ASN A 513 -33.06 8.45 7.25
CA ASN A 513 -33.47 7.76 6.02
C ASN A 513 -32.64 6.52 5.64
N LEU A 514 -31.38 6.41 6.09
CA LEU A 514 -30.47 5.34 5.67
C LEU A 514 -30.78 3.98 6.30
N ASP A 515 -31.20 3.90 7.57
CA ASP A 515 -31.42 2.60 8.20
C ASP A 515 -32.76 1.95 7.80
N LYS A 516 -33.80 2.75 7.51
CA LYS A 516 -35.05 2.28 6.87
C LYS A 516 -34.83 1.90 5.40
N LEU A 517 -34.08 2.69 4.62
CA LEU A 517 -33.71 2.31 3.24
C LEU A 517 -32.81 1.06 3.21
N LYS A 518 -31.85 0.90 4.11
CA LYS A 518 -30.97 -0.28 4.18
C LYS A 518 -31.72 -1.55 4.55
N THR A 519 -32.77 -1.49 5.37
CA THR A 519 -33.57 -2.68 5.72
C THR A 519 -34.59 -3.03 4.65
N MET A 520 -35.26 -2.03 4.04
CA MET A 520 -36.23 -2.25 2.96
C MET A 520 -35.56 -2.65 1.62
N LYS A 521 -34.50 -1.94 1.20
CA LYS A 521 -33.78 -2.25 -0.05
C LYS A 521 -32.94 -3.52 0.04
N LYS A 522 -32.46 -3.92 1.22
CA LYS A 522 -31.73 -5.19 1.38
C LYS A 522 -32.64 -6.39 1.15
N GLN A 523 -33.91 -6.33 1.56
CA GLN A 523 -34.86 -7.41 1.30
C GLN A 523 -35.27 -7.43 -0.18
N GLU A 524 -35.62 -6.29 -0.79
CA GLU A 524 -35.89 -6.20 -2.24
C GLU A 524 -34.68 -6.59 -3.11
N LEU A 525 -33.45 -6.28 -2.69
CA LEU A 525 -32.23 -6.64 -3.42
C LEU A 525 -31.88 -8.12 -3.24
N ILE A 526 -32.12 -8.69 -2.05
CA ILE A 526 -32.07 -10.15 -1.85
C ILE A 526 -33.09 -10.81 -2.77
N ASP A 527 -34.31 -10.30 -2.83
CA ASP A 527 -35.39 -10.84 -3.67
C ASP A 527 -35.07 -10.68 -5.18
N LYS A 528 -34.44 -9.58 -5.61
CA LYS A 528 -33.95 -9.38 -7.01
C LYS A 528 -32.71 -10.20 -7.36
N ILE A 529 -31.80 -10.43 -6.40
CA ILE A 529 -30.67 -11.36 -6.56
C ILE A 529 -31.22 -12.78 -6.72
N TYR A 530 -32.25 -13.15 -5.94
CA TYR A 530 -32.98 -14.40 -6.11
C TYR A 530 -33.76 -14.46 -7.44
N GLU A 531 -34.36 -13.36 -7.92
CA GLU A 531 -35.01 -13.32 -9.25
C GLU A 531 -34.00 -13.49 -10.40
N TRP A 532 -32.83 -12.85 -10.33
CA TRP A 532 -31.75 -12.99 -11.31
C TRP A 532 -31.20 -14.43 -11.40
N ASP A 533 -31.16 -15.15 -10.28
CA ASP A 533 -30.74 -16.55 -10.17
C ASP A 533 -31.78 -17.52 -10.78
N THR A 534 -33.05 -17.12 -10.91
CA THR A 534 -34.13 -18.08 -11.21
C THR A 534 -34.32 -18.50 -12.67
N LYS A 535 -33.60 -17.96 -13.67
CA LYS A 535 -33.91 -18.29 -15.09
C LYS A 535 -33.06 -19.43 -15.69
N ASN A 536 -31.84 -19.64 -15.20
CA ASN A 536 -30.99 -20.79 -15.61
C ASN A 536 -30.76 -21.78 -14.45
N TRP A 537 -30.81 -21.33 -13.20
CA TRP A 537 -30.58 -22.16 -12.04
C TRP A 537 -31.84 -22.88 -11.55
N LYS A 538 -33.07 -22.45 -11.88
CA LYS A 538 -34.30 -23.19 -11.51
C LYS A 538 -34.36 -24.58 -12.15
N GLU A 539 -33.91 -24.76 -13.38
CA GLU A 539 -33.92 -26.08 -14.03
C GLU A 539 -32.80 -27.01 -13.53
N GLU A 540 -31.65 -26.44 -13.12
CA GLU A 540 -30.54 -27.17 -12.51
C GLU A 540 -30.77 -27.46 -11.01
N MET A 541 -31.38 -26.50 -10.30
CA MET A 541 -31.86 -26.67 -8.93
C MET A 541 -33.09 -27.54 -8.87
N GLU A 542 -34.06 -27.52 -9.78
CA GLU A 542 -35.20 -28.46 -9.75
C GLU A 542 -34.73 -29.90 -9.90
N LYS A 543 -33.63 -30.14 -10.62
CA LYS A 543 -32.94 -31.43 -10.65
C LYS A 543 -32.24 -31.80 -9.33
N ILE A 544 -31.88 -30.82 -8.49
CA ILE A 544 -31.26 -31.01 -7.16
C ILE A 544 -32.29 -30.88 -5.99
N SER A 545 -33.43 -30.22 -6.22
CA SER A 545 -34.41 -29.68 -5.26
C SER A 545 -35.57 -30.63 -4.95
N MET A 546 -35.34 -31.93 -5.12
CA MET A 546 -36.12 -32.96 -4.42
C MET A 546 -35.39 -33.49 -3.19
N SER A 547 -34.52 -32.70 -2.55
CA SER A 547 -33.84 -33.11 -1.32
C SER A 547 -34.76 -33.02 -0.09
N THR A 548 -34.65 -34.01 0.80
CA THR A 548 -35.41 -34.18 2.05
C THR A 548 -35.40 -32.92 2.95
N SER A 549 -34.38 -32.06 2.81
CA SER A 549 -34.17 -30.83 3.59
C SER A 549 -35.25 -29.77 3.36
N HIS A 550 -35.74 -29.61 2.12
CA HIS A 550 -36.81 -28.66 1.78
C HIS A 550 -38.17 -29.05 2.41
N LYS A 551 -38.44 -30.37 2.51
CA LYS A 551 -39.64 -30.90 3.16
C LYS A 551 -39.60 -30.66 4.67
N ILE A 552 -38.43 -30.81 5.29
CA ILE A 552 -38.22 -30.57 6.73
C ILE A 552 -38.38 -29.07 7.08
N LEU A 553 -37.83 -28.17 6.25
CA LEU A 553 -37.95 -26.73 6.47
C LEU A 553 -39.40 -26.23 6.33
N LYS A 554 -40.18 -26.80 5.40
CA LYS A 554 -41.61 -26.47 5.26
C LYS A 554 -42.48 -27.07 6.37
N SER A 555 -42.11 -28.22 6.95
CA SER A 555 -42.92 -28.92 7.96
C SER A 555 -42.60 -28.54 9.41
N GLU A 556 -41.44 -27.93 9.70
CA GLU A 556 -41.02 -27.58 11.07
C GLU A 556 -40.89 -26.05 11.28
N PRO A 557 -41.89 -25.40 11.92
CA PRO A 557 -41.91 -23.95 12.16
C PRO A 557 -40.68 -23.42 12.93
N ARG A 558 -40.03 -24.28 13.73
CA ARG A 558 -38.84 -23.93 14.52
C ARG A 558 -37.62 -23.63 13.65
N LEU A 559 -37.54 -24.19 12.44
CA LEU A 559 -36.40 -24.00 11.53
C LEU A 559 -36.57 -22.82 10.56
N LYS A 560 -37.64 -22.01 10.71
CA LYS A 560 -38.03 -20.95 9.77
C LYS A 560 -36.94 -19.89 9.50
N ASN A 561 -36.00 -19.70 10.43
CA ASN A 561 -34.91 -18.73 10.33
C ASN A 561 -33.54 -19.37 9.98
N CYS A 562 -33.49 -20.67 9.71
CA CYS A 562 -32.25 -21.36 9.33
C CYS A 562 -32.04 -21.32 7.82
N ASP A 563 -30.81 -21.03 7.42
CA ASP A 563 -30.36 -21.12 6.03
C ASP A 563 -30.39 -22.58 5.54
N ILE A 564 -30.96 -22.80 4.35
CA ILE A 564 -31.19 -24.14 3.82
C ILE A 564 -29.89 -24.90 3.58
N TYR A 565 -28.83 -24.22 3.15
CA TYR A 565 -27.52 -24.82 2.92
C TYR A 565 -26.88 -25.24 4.25
N THR A 566 -27.04 -24.43 5.30
CA THR A 566 -26.59 -24.77 6.65
C THR A 566 -27.29 -26.02 7.17
N VAL A 567 -28.61 -26.13 6.97
CA VAL A 567 -29.40 -27.29 7.37
C VAL A 567 -28.98 -28.54 6.58
N GLU A 568 -28.81 -28.42 5.27
CA GLU A 568 -28.41 -29.53 4.41
C GLU A 568 -26.97 -30.01 4.70
N ALA A 569 -26.03 -29.09 4.89
CA ALA A 569 -24.66 -29.41 5.28
C ALA A 569 -24.61 -30.09 6.66
N ASN A 570 -25.40 -29.61 7.63
CA ASN A 570 -25.50 -30.21 8.94
C ASN A 570 -26.12 -31.61 8.86
N ILE A 571 -27.22 -31.81 8.13
CA ILE A 571 -27.85 -33.12 7.94
C ILE A 571 -26.89 -34.10 7.27
N SER A 572 -26.20 -33.68 6.20
CA SER A 572 -25.22 -34.50 5.50
C SER A 572 -24.07 -34.92 6.41
N THR A 573 -23.54 -33.96 7.20
CA THR A 573 -22.48 -34.22 8.19
C THR A 573 -22.96 -35.18 9.27
N LEU A 574 -24.11 -34.93 9.89
CA LEU A 574 -24.68 -35.77 10.95
C LEU A 574 -24.97 -37.19 10.44
N LYS A 575 -25.50 -37.32 9.21
CA LYS A 575 -25.72 -38.61 8.54
C LYS A 575 -24.42 -39.36 8.27
N LYS A 576 -23.39 -38.68 7.74
CA LYS A 576 -22.04 -39.26 7.52
C LYS A 576 -21.47 -39.84 8.82
N TYR A 577 -21.81 -39.25 9.96
CA TYR A 577 -21.30 -39.69 11.26
C TYR A 577 -22.21 -40.63 12.05
N GLY A 578 -23.32 -41.09 11.46
CA GLY A 578 -24.15 -42.19 12.00
C GLY A 578 -25.40 -41.78 12.77
N LEU A 579 -25.83 -40.51 12.71
CA LEU A 579 -27.09 -40.06 13.33
C LEU A 579 -28.27 -40.26 12.37
N ASP A 580 -29.30 -40.96 12.84
CA ASP A 580 -30.54 -41.19 12.11
C ASP A 580 -31.46 -39.94 12.07
N ARG A 581 -32.35 -39.88 11.08
CA ARG A 581 -33.33 -38.81 10.86
C ARG A 581 -34.21 -38.54 12.07
N ASP A 582 -34.66 -39.56 12.79
CA ASP A 582 -35.57 -39.36 13.93
C ASP A 582 -34.81 -38.77 15.12
N GLN A 583 -33.55 -39.16 15.31
CA GLN A 583 -32.67 -38.57 16.33
C GLN A 583 -32.35 -37.10 16.07
N VAL A 584 -32.14 -36.71 14.80
CA VAL A 584 -31.94 -35.31 14.39
C VAL A 584 -33.24 -34.50 14.56
N ARG A 585 -34.40 -35.10 14.29
CA ARG A 585 -35.71 -34.46 14.47
C ARG A 585 -36.03 -34.16 15.93
N ILE A 586 -35.60 -35.02 16.86
CA ILE A 586 -35.74 -34.78 18.31
C ILE A 586 -34.77 -33.68 18.77
N ASN A 587 -33.61 -33.55 18.12
CA ASN A 587 -32.51 -32.66 18.53
C ASN A 587 -32.26 -31.53 17.52
N LEU A 588 -33.32 -30.83 17.09
CA LEU A 588 -33.25 -29.76 16.08
C LEU A 588 -32.26 -28.63 16.42
N SER A 589 -31.93 -28.45 17.70
CA SER A 589 -30.92 -27.48 18.17
C SER A 589 -29.52 -27.73 17.57
N LEU A 590 -29.21 -28.96 17.12
CA LEU A 590 -27.98 -29.27 16.39
C LEU A 590 -27.93 -28.58 15.01
N LEU A 591 -29.08 -28.44 14.34
CA LEU A 591 -29.16 -27.87 13.00
C LEU A 591 -28.92 -26.35 12.96
N PHE A 592 -28.97 -25.67 14.11
CA PHE A 592 -28.65 -24.24 14.23
C PHE A 592 -27.14 -23.97 14.42
N ARG A 593 -26.32 -25.01 14.62
CA ARG A 593 -24.87 -24.84 14.78
C ARG A 593 -24.19 -24.66 13.42
N LYS A 594 -23.03 -23.99 13.42
CA LYS A 594 -22.21 -23.85 12.20
C LYS A 594 -21.69 -25.23 11.74
N PRO A 595 -21.78 -25.59 10.45
CA PRO A 595 -21.41 -26.93 9.97
C PRO A 595 -19.97 -27.33 10.31
N VAL A 596 -19.01 -26.42 10.10
CA VAL A 596 -17.60 -26.63 10.44
C VAL A 596 -17.40 -26.93 11.93
N LYS A 597 -18.22 -26.32 12.80
CA LYS A 597 -18.13 -26.58 14.24
C LYS A 597 -18.62 -27.99 14.57
N ILE A 598 -19.74 -28.42 13.99
CA ILE A 598 -20.27 -29.77 14.17
C ILE A 598 -19.27 -30.80 13.67
N GLU A 599 -18.66 -30.57 12.50
CA GLU A 599 -17.66 -31.47 11.91
C GLU A 599 -16.46 -31.68 12.84
N HIS A 600 -15.89 -30.61 13.41
CA HIS A 600 -14.80 -30.74 14.39
C HIS A 600 -15.26 -31.34 15.72
N ASP A 601 -16.41 -30.92 16.26
CA ASP A 601 -16.92 -31.42 17.54
C ASP A 601 -17.14 -32.95 17.48
N ILE A 602 -17.72 -33.47 16.39
CA ILE A 602 -17.91 -34.92 16.18
C ILE A 602 -16.56 -35.64 16.00
N ALA A 603 -15.68 -35.09 15.16
CA ALA A 603 -14.37 -35.71 14.89
C ALA A 603 -13.53 -35.81 16.17
N ILE A 604 -13.59 -34.81 17.06
CA ILE A 604 -12.87 -34.85 18.35
C ILE A 604 -13.42 -35.95 19.27
N LEU A 605 -14.74 -36.16 19.34
CA LEU A 605 -15.25 -37.25 20.19
C LEU A 605 -14.80 -38.62 19.67
N LYS A 606 -14.77 -38.81 18.35
CA LYS A 606 -14.31 -40.06 17.74
C LYS A 606 -12.80 -40.26 17.90
N GLU A 607 -11.98 -39.24 17.64
CA GLU A 607 -10.52 -39.33 17.83
C GLU A 607 -10.20 -39.63 19.31
N LEU A 608 -10.98 -39.08 20.24
CA LEU A 608 -10.82 -39.35 21.66
C LEU A 608 -11.49 -40.67 22.14
N GLY A 609 -11.85 -41.58 21.24
CA GLY A 609 -12.28 -42.94 21.58
C GLY A 609 -13.65 -43.05 22.25
N PHE A 610 -14.52 -42.05 22.15
CA PHE A 610 -15.88 -42.15 22.68
C PHE A 610 -16.69 -43.20 21.91
N ILE A 611 -17.38 -44.05 22.67
CA ILE A 611 -18.24 -45.12 22.16
C ILE A 611 -19.72 -44.82 22.45
N ASN A 612 -20.63 -45.45 21.70
CA ASN A 612 -22.09 -45.39 21.92
C ASN A 612 -22.71 -43.98 21.94
N LEU A 613 -22.14 -43.02 21.20
CA LEU A 613 -22.62 -41.63 21.14
C LEU A 613 -24.03 -41.52 20.53
N CYS A 614 -24.90 -40.74 21.17
CA CYS A 614 -26.23 -40.39 20.69
C CYS A 614 -26.35 -38.90 20.33
N ALA A 615 -27.48 -38.50 19.71
CA ALA A 615 -27.73 -37.10 19.32
C ALA A 615 -27.62 -36.10 20.49
N HIS A 616 -28.01 -36.51 21.69
CA HIS A 616 -27.93 -35.68 22.88
C HIS A 616 -26.48 -35.35 23.29
N ASP A 617 -25.55 -36.28 23.12
CA ASP A 617 -24.14 -36.12 23.50
C ASP A 617 -23.47 -34.97 22.73
N TYR A 618 -23.82 -34.83 21.45
CA TYR A 618 -23.35 -33.71 20.61
C TYR A 618 -23.89 -32.36 21.09
N LEU A 619 -25.06 -32.31 21.73
CA LEU A 619 -25.60 -31.09 22.33
C LEU A 619 -24.83 -30.69 23.58
N ILE A 620 -24.51 -31.67 24.44
CA ILE A 620 -23.80 -31.47 25.71
C ILE A 620 -22.28 -31.58 25.58
N ILE A 621 -21.73 -31.56 24.36
CA ILE A 621 -20.30 -31.74 24.12
C ILE A 621 -19.40 -30.80 24.94
N CYS A 622 -19.84 -29.56 25.19
CA CYS A 622 -19.08 -28.62 26.01
C CYS A 622 -18.98 -29.06 27.49
N ASN A 623 -19.94 -29.86 27.97
CA ASN A 623 -19.92 -30.48 29.29
C ASN A 623 -19.04 -31.74 29.26
N LEU A 624 -19.16 -32.58 28.22
CA LEU A 624 -18.32 -33.77 28.05
C LEU A 624 -16.82 -33.44 28.05
N PHE A 625 -16.42 -32.35 27.40
CA PHE A 625 -15.03 -31.87 27.41
C PHE A 625 -14.52 -31.48 28.79
N LYS A 626 -15.41 -31.01 29.68
CA LYS A 626 -15.08 -30.63 31.06
C LYS A 626 -15.11 -31.81 32.02
N SER A 627 -15.64 -32.95 31.60
CA SER A 627 -15.68 -34.16 32.41
C SER A 627 -14.28 -34.77 32.55
N GLY A 628 -14.00 -35.32 33.73
CA GLY A 628 -12.79 -36.09 33.99
C GLY A 628 -12.82 -37.45 33.31
N VAL A 629 -11.65 -37.96 32.91
CA VAL A 629 -11.52 -39.24 32.20
C VAL A 629 -12.11 -40.41 33.00
N VAL A 630 -11.83 -40.48 34.32
CA VAL A 630 -12.35 -41.53 35.21
C VAL A 630 -13.87 -41.56 35.26
N SER A 631 -14.52 -40.39 35.32
CA SER A 631 -15.98 -40.31 35.36
C SER A 631 -16.61 -40.83 34.07
N LEU A 632 -16.00 -40.54 32.91
CA LEU A 632 -16.48 -41.02 31.62
C LEU A 632 -16.26 -42.53 31.41
N LYS A 633 -15.15 -43.08 31.92
CA LYS A 633 -14.94 -44.53 31.99
C LYS A 633 -16.01 -45.22 32.84
N LYS A 634 -16.32 -44.68 34.03
CA LYS A 634 -17.40 -45.20 34.90
C LYS A 634 -18.78 -45.17 34.25
N CYS A 635 -19.05 -44.15 33.43
CA CYS A 635 -20.29 -44.04 32.67
C CYS A 635 -20.28 -44.86 31.37
N GLN A 636 -19.26 -45.71 31.13
CA GLN A 636 -19.10 -46.53 29.92
C GLN A 636 -19.10 -45.73 28.60
N MET A 637 -18.74 -44.45 28.65
CA MET A 637 -18.60 -43.60 27.46
C MET A 637 -17.21 -43.71 26.82
N LEU A 638 -16.23 -44.22 27.58
CA LEU A 638 -14.88 -44.53 27.14
C LEU A 638 -14.54 -45.98 27.49
N PRO A 639 -13.71 -46.67 26.69
CA PRO A 639 -13.18 -47.98 27.03
C PRO A 639 -12.43 -47.99 28.37
N GLU A 640 -12.45 -49.13 29.07
CA GLU A 640 -11.76 -49.31 30.36
C GLU A 640 -10.24 -49.10 30.23
N TYR A 641 -9.67 -49.64 29.16
CA TYR A 641 -8.32 -49.33 28.69
C TYR A 641 -8.39 -48.32 27.54
N TYR A 642 -8.26 -47.04 27.87
CA TYR A 642 -8.22 -45.94 26.91
C TYR A 642 -6.84 -45.30 26.89
N ASP A 643 -6.12 -45.47 25.77
CA ASP A 643 -4.86 -44.77 25.50
C ASP A 643 -5.03 -43.73 24.38
N PRO A 644 -5.17 -42.43 24.70
CA PRO A 644 -5.33 -41.37 23.71
C PRO A 644 -4.11 -41.19 22.80
N MET A 645 -2.92 -41.64 23.22
CA MET A 645 -1.67 -41.42 22.48
C MET A 645 -1.54 -42.41 21.32
N GLU A 646 -1.70 -43.70 21.60
CA GLU A 646 -1.74 -44.76 20.60
C GLU A 646 -2.93 -44.58 19.65
N SER A 647 -4.11 -44.26 20.20
CA SER A 647 -5.36 -44.17 19.42
C SER A 647 -5.45 -42.95 18.50
N VAL A 648 -4.56 -41.95 18.63
CA VAL A 648 -4.65 -40.70 17.83
C VAL A 648 -3.35 -40.37 17.16
N LEU A 649 -2.25 -40.26 17.92
CA LEU A 649 -1.01 -39.73 17.39
C LEU A 649 -0.23 -40.81 16.62
N VAL A 650 -0.22 -42.04 17.13
CA VAL A 650 0.45 -43.17 16.46
C VAL A 650 -0.29 -43.55 15.18
N GLU A 651 -1.63 -43.62 15.21
CA GLU A 651 -2.45 -43.86 14.00
C GLU A 651 -2.23 -42.79 12.91
N LEU A 652 -1.96 -41.54 13.30
CA LEU A 652 -1.61 -40.44 12.39
C LEU A 652 -0.11 -40.38 12.02
N GLY A 653 0.70 -41.35 12.45
CA GLY A 653 2.11 -41.51 12.06
C GLY A 653 3.14 -40.73 12.88
N LEU A 654 2.78 -40.20 14.07
CA LEU A 654 3.75 -39.54 14.95
C LEU A 654 4.73 -40.57 15.53
N PRO A 655 6.06 -40.42 15.33
CA PRO A 655 7.03 -41.37 15.87
C PRO A 655 7.03 -41.42 17.39
N SER A 656 7.16 -42.61 17.97
CA SER A 656 7.05 -42.84 19.42
C SER A 656 8.03 -42.00 20.26
N HIS A 657 9.19 -41.65 19.72
CA HIS A 657 10.20 -40.81 20.40
C HIS A 657 9.82 -39.31 20.46
N ARG A 658 8.83 -38.86 19.69
CA ARG A 658 8.30 -37.48 19.67
C ARG A 658 7.03 -37.35 20.52
N LEU A 659 6.53 -38.44 21.11
CA LEU A 659 5.39 -38.41 22.01
C LEU A 659 5.73 -37.61 23.29
N PRO A 660 4.79 -36.80 23.81
CA PRO A 660 4.94 -36.15 25.11
C PRO A 660 5.29 -37.15 26.21
N ARG A 661 6.51 -37.06 26.75
CA ARG A 661 7.00 -37.91 27.85
C ARG A 661 6.22 -37.77 29.16
N GLN A 662 5.31 -36.78 29.23
CA GLN A 662 4.48 -36.42 30.39
C GLN A 662 3.07 -37.04 30.35
N LEU A 663 2.74 -37.88 29.37
CA LEU A 663 1.44 -38.57 29.27
C LEU A 663 1.62 -40.05 29.61
N ILE A 664 1.72 -40.37 30.90
CA ILE A 664 1.65 -41.75 31.40
C ILE A 664 0.16 -42.08 31.65
N PRO A 665 -0.35 -43.29 31.31
CA PRO A 665 -1.75 -43.66 31.52
C PRO A 665 -2.31 -43.33 32.91
N SER A 666 -1.48 -43.44 33.96
CA SER A 666 -1.83 -43.10 35.35
C SER A 666 -2.08 -41.61 35.61
N GLN A 667 -1.53 -40.70 34.80
CA GLN A 667 -1.74 -39.26 34.90
C GLN A 667 -2.96 -38.78 34.10
N ILE A 668 -3.31 -39.48 33.02
CA ILE A 668 -4.46 -39.17 32.14
C ILE A 668 -5.78 -39.25 32.91
N ASP A 669 -5.90 -40.21 33.82
CA ASP A 669 -7.09 -40.41 34.65
C ASP A 669 -7.41 -39.21 35.56
N SER A 670 -6.42 -38.36 35.87
CA SER A 670 -6.58 -37.14 36.64
C SER A 670 -7.00 -35.91 35.82
N LEU A 671 -7.02 -36.03 34.50
CA LEU A 671 -7.26 -34.93 33.58
C LEU A 671 -8.71 -34.90 33.07
N THR A 672 -9.11 -33.74 32.57
CA THR A 672 -10.31 -33.57 31.76
C THR A 672 -10.04 -33.93 30.30
N ILE A 673 -11.09 -34.32 29.57
CA ILE A 673 -11.00 -34.59 28.12
C ILE A 673 -10.46 -33.40 27.35
N GLN A 674 -10.82 -32.18 27.75
CA GLN A 674 -10.28 -30.97 27.16
C GLN A 674 -8.76 -30.85 27.33
N GLN A 675 -8.23 -31.17 28.51
CA GLN A 675 -6.79 -31.11 28.76
C GLN A 675 -6.06 -32.16 27.93
N VAL A 676 -6.58 -33.39 27.87
CA VAL A 676 -6.04 -34.46 27.03
C VAL A 676 -5.99 -34.03 25.56
N HIS A 677 -7.09 -33.53 25.01
CA HIS A 677 -7.14 -33.05 23.62
C HIS A 677 -6.15 -31.91 23.34
N ILE A 678 -6.00 -30.94 24.26
CA ILE A 678 -5.06 -29.83 24.09
C ILE A 678 -3.62 -30.33 24.03
N MET A 679 -3.26 -31.28 24.89
CA MET A 679 -1.91 -31.86 24.94
C MET A 679 -1.60 -32.64 23.66
N LEU A 680 -2.50 -33.51 23.22
CA LEU A 680 -2.35 -34.26 21.97
C LEU A 680 -2.22 -33.31 20.76
N SER A 681 -3.09 -32.31 20.69
CA SER A 681 -3.10 -31.32 19.61
C SER A 681 -1.81 -30.48 19.59
N ASN A 682 -1.24 -30.13 20.75
CA ASN A 682 0.05 -29.45 20.84
C ASN A 682 1.18 -30.32 20.29
N ALA A 683 1.26 -31.57 20.75
CA ALA A 683 2.27 -32.53 20.30
C ALA A 683 2.22 -32.74 18.78
N PHE A 684 1.01 -32.98 18.26
CA PHE A 684 0.78 -33.16 16.84
C PHE A 684 1.21 -31.93 16.03
N LEU A 685 0.76 -30.72 16.39
CA LEU A 685 1.09 -29.52 15.63
C LEU A 685 2.58 -29.15 15.71
N CYS A 686 3.25 -29.41 16.84
CA CYS A 686 4.70 -29.20 16.95
C CYS A 686 5.46 -30.11 15.98
N TRP A 687 5.04 -31.37 15.86
CA TRP A 687 5.62 -32.31 14.91
C TRP A 687 5.28 -31.98 13.47
N GLN A 688 3.99 -31.84 13.15
CA GLN A 688 3.51 -31.69 11.79
C GLN A 688 3.97 -30.38 11.14
N LEU A 689 4.17 -29.31 11.93
CA LEU A 689 4.64 -28.01 11.44
C LEU A 689 6.13 -27.78 11.70
N ASP A 690 6.83 -28.74 12.29
CA ASP A 690 8.23 -28.65 12.72
C ASP A 690 8.54 -27.34 13.47
N CYS A 691 7.79 -27.07 14.55
CA CYS A 691 7.91 -25.83 15.30
C CYS A 691 7.84 -26.02 16.82
N SER A 692 8.27 -25.01 17.57
CA SER A 692 8.28 -25.07 19.03
C SER A 692 6.89 -24.92 19.64
N GLU A 693 6.71 -25.49 20.83
CA GLU A 693 5.43 -25.42 21.56
C GLU A 693 4.98 -23.99 21.84
N GLU A 694 5.91 -23.05 22.05
CA GLU A 694 5.60 -21.63 22.21
C GLU A 694 4.91 -21.04 20.96
N ILE A 695 5.34 -21.43 19.77
CA ILE A 695 4.76 -20.97 18.50
C ILE A 695 3.35 -21.53 18.36
N VAL A 696 3.18 -22.83 18.61
CA VAL A 696 1.86 -23.50 18.60
C VAL A 696 0.90 -22.83 19.59
N ASN A 697 1.31 -22.62 20.85
CA ASN A 697 0.47 -21.99 21.86
C ASN A 697 0.05 -20.56 21.46
N LYS A 698 0.95 -19.76 20.86
CA LYS A 698 0.62 -18.45 20.30
C LYS A 698 -0.42 -18.55 19.16
N MET A 699 -0.26 -19.50 18.24
CA MET A 699 -1.22 -19.73 17.16
C MET A 699 -2.59 -20.14 17.70
N LYS A 700 -2.64 -21.09 18.63
CA LYS A 700 -3.91 -21.58 19.20
C LYS A 700 -4.64 -20.48 19.97
N ALA A 701 -3.94 -19.64 20.71
CA ALA A 701 -4.52 -18.49 21.41
C ALA A 701 -5.11 -17.43 20.46
N MET A 702 -4.44 -17.18 19.32
CA MET A 702 -4.86 -16.15 18.36
C MET A 702 -6.06 -16.60 17.49
N TYR A 703 -6.12 -17.87 17.12
CA TYR A 703 -7.11 -18.40 16.16
C TYR A 703 -8.10 -19.40 16.76
N ASN A 704 -8.09 -19.57 18.09
CA ASN A 704 -8.97 -20.47 18.83
C ASN A 704 -8.93 -21.93 18.32
N LEU A 705 -7.72 -22.47 18.15
CA LEU A 705 -7.50 -23.80 17.60
C LEU A 705 -7.60 -24.92 18.66
N ASN A 706 -7.86 -24.60 19.93
CA ASN A 706 -7.95 -25.57 21.04
C ASN A 706 -9.16 -26.52 20.95
N ARG A 707 -10.05 -26.30 19.99
CA ARG A 707 -11.26 -27.10 19.77
C ARG A 707 -11.35 -27.57 18.33
N LYS A 708 -10.22 -28.02 17.79
CA LYS A 708 -10.07 -28.45 16.40
C LYS A 708 -9.53 -29.87 16.40
N SER A 709 -10.27 -30.77 15.75
CA SER A 709 -9.84 -32.17 15.55
C SER A 709 -8.45 -32.23 14.92
N ILE A 710 -7.63 -33.11 15.47
CA ILE A 710 -6.27 -33.39 15.05
C ILE A 710 -6.30 -34.05 13.67
N THR A 711 -7.18 -35.04 13.47
CA THR A 711 -7.36 -35.74 12.19
C THR A 711 -7.78 -34.78 11.07
N LEU A 712 -8.72 -33.87 11.35
CA LEU A 712 -9.13 -32.88 10.35
C LEU A 712 -8.01 -31.88 10.03
N GLN A 713 -7.24 -31.46 11.03
CA GLN A 713 -6.08 -30.59 10.82
C GLN A 713 -4.98 -31.27 10.00
N HIS A 714 -4.73 -32.57 10.24
CA HIS A 714 -3.81 -33.38 9.44
C HIS A 714 -4.24 -33.38 7.98
N LYS A 715 -5.51 -33.71 7.72
CA LYS A 715 -6.08 -33.71 6.37
C LYS A 715 -6.01 -32.33 5.70
N ILE A 716 -6.31 -31.25 6.43
CA ILE A 716 -6.18 -29.88 5.91
C ILE A 716 -4.75 -29.61 5.45
N ILE A 717 -3.74 -29.98 6.24
CA ILE A 717 -2.33 -29.74 5.88
C ILE A 717 -1.98 -30.53 4.61
N GLN A 718 -2.40 -31.79 4.50
CA GLN A 718 -2.21 -32.60 3.30
C GLN A 718 -2.92 -32.03 2.06
N ASP A 719 -4.18 -31.61 2.20
CA ASP A 719 -4.95 -31.01 1.11
C ASP A 719 -4.34 -29.67 0.65
N LEU A 720 -3.80 -28.87 1.59
CA LEU A 720 -3.10 -27.62 1.29
C LEU A 720 -1.80 -27.85 0.53
N GLU A 721 -1.04 -28.87 0.88
CA GLU A 721 0.18 -29.24 0.17
C GLU A 721 -0.14 -29.81 -1.22
N THR A 722 -1.02 -30.82 -1.28
CA THR A 722 -1.35 -31.58 -2.49
C THR A 722 -2.01 -30.72 -3.57
N TYR A 723 -3.05 -29.96 -3.22
CA TYR A 723 -3.85 -29.22 -4.20
C TYR A 723 -3.37 -27.80 -4.44
N TRP A 724 -2.76 -27.18 -3.43
CA TRP A 724 -2.48 -25.74 -3.41
C TRP A 724 -0.99 -25.40 -3.30
N ASN A 725 -0.11 -26.39 -3.13
CA ASN A 725 1.33 -26.20 -2.95
C ASN A 725 1.62 -25.19 -1.82
N ILE A 726 0.88 -25.31 -0.73
CA ILE A 726 1.05 -24.52 0.50
C ILE A 726 1.75 -25.42 1.51
N ASP A 727 3.03 -25.15 1.72
CA ASP A 727 3.88 -25.84 2.70
C ASP A 727 3.56 -25.46 4.16
N THR A 728 4.14 -26.22 5.09
CA THR A 728 4.00 -26.01 6.53
C THR A 728 4.47 -24.61 6.98
N GLU A 729 5.49 -24.04 6.33
CA GLU A 729 5.95 -22.67 6.60
C GLU A 729 4.87 -21.64 6.28
N LYS A 730 4.20 -21.78 5.13
CA LYS A 730 3.12 -20.90 4.71
C LYS A 730 1.85 -21.11 5.53
N VAL A 731 1.59 -22.33 6.02
CA VAL A 731 0.53 -22.61 7.00
C VAL A 731 0.80 -21.88 8.32
N MET A 732 2.03 -21.90 8.85
CA MET A 732 2.39 -21.16 10.07
C MET A 732 2.22 -19.64 9.94
N ARG A 733 2.40 -19.09 8.74
CA ARG A 733 2.13 -17.67 8.46
C ARG A 733 0.63 -17.36 8.33
N ASN A 734 -0.20 -18.38 8.10
CA ASN A 734 -1.65 -18.27 7.93
C ASN A 734 -2.41 -19.29 8.81
N PRO A 735 -2.28 -19.30 10.15
CA PRO A 735 -2.79 -20.40 10.98
C PRO A 735 -4.32 -20.53 11.00
N TYR A 736 -5.05 -19.50 10.54
CA TYR A 736 -6.50 -19.59 10.36
C TYR A 736 -6.91 -20.67 9.35
N LEU A 737 -6.02 -21.11 8.45
CA LEU A 737 -6.27 -22.19 7.50
C LEU A 737 -6.53 -23.52 8.20
N LEU A 738 -5.93 -23.74 9.38
CA LEU A 738 -6.14 -24.92 10.22
C LEU A 738 -7.55 -25.00 10.85
N SER A 739 -8.40 -24.00 10.58
CA SER A 739 -9.81 -23.97 11.01
C SER A 739 -10.81 -24.19 9.86
N CYS A 740 -10.33 -24.34 8.62
CA CYS A 740 -11.16 -24.57 7.45
C CYS A 740 -11.78 -25.98 7.45
N SER A 741 -12.79 -26.22 6.60
CA SER A 741 -13.26 -27.59 6.34
C SER A 741 -12.40 -28.21 5.24
N PRO A 742 -11.86 -29.43 5.42
CA PRO A 742 -11.10 -30.12 4.38
C PRO A 742 -11.91 -30.26 3.09
N ASN A 743 -13.20 -30.61 3.20
CA ASN A 743 -14.07 -30.78 2.04
C ASN A 743 -14.20 -29.48 1.24
N ASN A 744 -14.23 -28.33 1.92
CA ASN A 744 -14.26 -27.04 1.23
C ASN A 744 -12.97 -26.79 0.45
N ILE A 745 -11.80 -27.08 1.04
CA ILE A 745 -10.50 -26.95 0.34
C ILE A 745 -10.47 -27.84 -0.91
N THR A 746 -10.91 -29.09 -0.80
CA THR A 746 -11.02 -30.01 -1.93
C THR A 746 -12.02 -29.50 -2.97
N TYR A 747 -13.21 -29.08 -2.57
CA TYR A 747 -14.24 -28.60 -3.49
C TYR A 747 -13.80 -27.35 -4.24
N ILE A 748 -13.12 -26.40 -3.57
CA ILE A 748 -12.54 -25.24 -4.25
C ILE A 748 -11.56 -25.71 -5.33
N ALA A 749 -10.66 -26.66 -5.01
CA ALA A 749 -9.65 -27.13 -5.97
C ALA A 749 -10.27 -27.84 -7.19
N THR A 750 -11.36 -28.58 -6.97
CA THR A 750 -12.03 -29.34 -8.03
C THR A 750 -13.02 -28.51 -8.83
N LYS A 751 -13.80 -27.62 -8.18
CA LYS A 751 -14.96 -26.96 -8.77
C LYS A 751 -14.72 -25.51 -9.18
N VAL A 752 -13.67 -24.85 -8.65
CA VAL A 752 -13.38 -23.45 -8.98
C VAL A 752 -11.99 -23.38 -9.62
N LYS A 753 -11.93 -23.11 -10.93
CA LYS A 753 -10.66 -23.02 -11.66
C LYS A 753 -10.16 -21.60 -11.82
N LYS A 754 -11.09 -20.66 -12.07
CA LYS A 754 -10.81 -19.25 -12.28
C LYS A 754 -11.80 -18.39 -11.51
N ILE A 755 -11.40 -17.15 -11.23
CA ILE A 755 -12.29 -16.08 -10.77
C ILE A 755 -11.99 -14.83 -11.61
N ALA A 756 -12.98 -14.29 -12.32
CA ALA A 756 -12.86 -13.15 -13.22
C ALA A 756 -11.67 -13.33 -14.20
N GLN A 757 -11.62 -14.50 -14.82
CA GLN A 757 -10.56 -14.96 -15.75
C GLN A 757 -9.16 -15.15 -15.14
N VAL A 758 -8.93 -14.84 -13.87
CA VAL A 758 -7.66 -15.08 -13.17
C VAL A 758 -7.61 -16.52 -12.67
N ASP A 759 -6.48 -17.20 -12.84
CA ASP A 759 -6.25 -18.54 -12.28
C ASP A 759 -6.39 -18.52 -10.75
N LEU A 760 -7.19 -19.43 -10.20
CA LEU A 760 -7.46 -19.45 -8.78
C LEU A 760 -6.21 -19.77 -7.94
N LYS A 761 -5.25 -20.56 -8.46
CA LYS A 761 -4.00 -20.84 -7.76
C LYS A 761 -3.17 -19.58 -7.57
N ASP A 762 -3.17 -18.68 -8.55
CA ASP A 762 -2.51 -17.37 -8.46
C ASP A 762 -3.16 -16.51 -7.36
N LEU A 763 -4.50 -16.47 -7.31
CA LEU A 763 -5.23 -15.73 -6.28
C LEU A 763 -5.01 -16.31 -4.87
N VAL A 764 -5.04 -17.63 -4.73
CA VAL A 764 -4.77 -18.32 -3.45
C VAL A 764 -3.31 -18.11 -3.02
N PHE A 765 -2.37 -18.06 -3.96
CA PHE A 765 -0.98 -17.76 -3.65
C PHE A 765 -0.83 -16.37 -3.01
N LEU A 766 -1.51 -15.36 -3.59
CA LEU A 766 -1.51 -13.97 -3.11
C LEU A 766 -2.32 -13.80 -1.81
N THR A 767 -3.48 -14.44 -1.71
CA THR A 767 -4.40 -14.37 -0.56
C THR A 767 -4.93 -15.77 -0.19
N PRO A 768 -4.20 -16.52 0.66
CA PRO A 768 -4.62 -17.87 1.07
C PRO A 768 -5.97 -17.92 1.78
N ARG A 769 -6.44 -16.78 2.32
CA ARG A 769 -7.74 -16.65 2.98
C ARG A 769 -8.93 -17.01 2.11
N ILE A 770 -8.77 -17.01 0.78
CA ILE A 770 -9.78 -17.48 -0.18
C ILE A 770 -10.22 -18.91 0.15
N LEU A 771 -9.30 -19.78 0.61
CA LEU A 771 -9.61 -21.17 0.97
C LEU A 771 -10.55 -21.31 2.19
N ALA A 772 -10.70 -20.24 2.98
CA ALA A 772 -11.63 -20.21 4.10
C ALA A 772 -13.06 -19.79 3.71
N ILE A 773 -13.27 -19.37 2.46
CA ILE A 773 -14.57 -18.96 1.92
C ILE A 773 -15.28 -20.20 1.37
N PRO A 774 -16.59 -20.40 1.63
CA PRO A 774 -17.34 -21.51 1.03
C PRO A 774 -17.25 -21.49 -0.51
N TYR A 775 -17.00 -22.64 -1.13
CA TYR A 775 -16.79 -22.71 -2.59
C TYR A 775 -17.98 -22.14 -3.39
N GLN A 776 -19.21 -22.32 -2.89
CA GLN A 776 -20.42 -21.75 -3.53
C GLN A 776 -20.36 -20.22 -3.60
N GLN A 777 -19.85 -19.57 -2.55
CA GLN A 777 -19.69 -18.13 -2.54
C GLN A 777 -18.62 -17.69 -3.54
N LEU A 778 -17.55 -18.47 -3.73
CA LEU A 778 -16.54 -18.13 -4.73
C LEU A 778 -17.09 -18.19 -6.16
N ILE A 779 -17.97 -19.15 -6.46
CA ILE A 779 -18.68 -19.22 -7.74
C ILE A 779 -19.58 -17.99 -7.93
N GLN A 780 -20.31 -17.58 -6.88
CA GLN A 780 -21.13 -16.37 -6.92
C GLN A 780 -20.29 -15.11 -7.11
N ILE A 781 -19.14 -15.01 -6.43
CA ILE A 781 -18.21 -13.89 -6.59
C ILE A 781 -17.67 -13.85 -8.03
N ASP A 782 -17.28 -14.99 -8.60
CA ASP A 782 -16.84 -15.07 -9.99
C ASP A 782 -17.89 -14.54 -10.97
N ALA A 783 -19.15 -14.97 -10.82
CA ALA A 783 -20.25 -14.47 -11.64
C ALA A 783 -20.46 -12.96 -11.47
N ILE A 784 -20.46 -12.45 -10.23
CA ILE A 784 -20.61 -11.02 -9.95
C ILE A 784 -19.48 -10.21 -10.58
N LEU A 785 -18.23 -10.65 -10.42
CA LEU A 785 -17.06 -9.93 -10.94
C LEU A 785 -16.99 -9.99 -12.47
N THR A 786 -17.32 -11.13 -13.07
CA THR A 786 -17.40 -11.27 -14.53
C THR A 786 -18.46 -10.34 -15.12
N ASN A 787 -19.61 -10.21 -14.48
CA ASN A 787 -20.67 -9.28 -14.91
C ASN A 787 -20.30 -7.79 -14.74
N LEU A 788 -19.34 -7.47 -13.88
CA LEU A 788 -18.81 -6.12 -13.72
C LEU A 788 -17.70 -5.79 -14.73
N ASP A 789 -17.34 -6.74 -15.59
CA ASP A 789 -16.29 -6.60 -16.60
C ASP A 789 -14.95 -6.12 -16.00
N VAL A 790 -14.61 -6.62 -14.81
CA VAL A 790 -13.36 -6.21 -14.14
C VAL A 790 -12.16 -6.92 -14.76
N THR A 791 -11.10 -6.16 -15.01
CA THR A 791 -9.88 -6.71 -15.60
C THR A 791 -9.16 -7.67 -14.66
N GLN A 792 -8.46 -8.65 -15.23
CA GLN A 792 -7.62 -9.59 -14.47
C GLN A 792 -6.61 -8.87 -13.56
N ALA A 793 -5.99 -7.81 -14.09
CA ALA A 793 -5.05 -6.97 -13.34
C ALA A 793 -5.70 -6.31 -12.11
N ALA A 794 -6.96 -5.88 -12.19
CA ALA A 794 -7.67 -5.29 -11.07
C ALA A 794 -7.92 -6.31 -9.94
N VAL A 795 -8.29 -7.54 -10.31
CA VAL A 795 -8.55 -8.64 -9.37
C VAL A 795 -7.25 -9.09 -8.70
N ILE A 796 -6.14 -9.17 -9.46
CA ILE A 796 -4.79 -9.48 -8.95
C ILE A 796 -4.25 -8.38 -8.04
N ALA A 797 -4.53 -7.11 -8.35
CA ALA A 797 -4.16 -5.99 -7.50
C ALA A 797 -4.97 -5.94 -6.20
N LEU A 798 -6.18 -6.54 -6.18
CA LEU A 798 -7.06 -6.54 -5.02
C LEU A 798 -7.77 -7.89 -4.79
N PRO A 799 -7.02 -8.97 -4.54
CA PRO A 799 -7.56 -10.33 -4.37
C PRO A 799 -8.46 -10.47 -3.14
N TRP A 800 -8.43 -9.47 -2.25
CA TRP A 800 -9.27 -9.40 -1.06
C TRP A 800 -10.76 -9.27 -1.38
N VAL A 801 -11.12 -8.82 -2.59
CA VAL A 801 -12.54 -8.81 -2.99
C VAL A 801 -13.14 -10.22 -2.92
N CYS A 802 -12.35 -11.26 -3.23
CA CYS A 802 -12.75 -12.67 -3.15
C CYS A 802 -12.95 -13.19 -1.71
N THR A 803 -12.69 -12.36 -0.70
CA THR A 803 -12.88 -12.71 0.72
C THR A 803 -14.12 -12.04 1.34
N LEU A 804 -14.84 -11.22 0.57
CA LEU A 804 -16.11 -10.63 0.96
C LEU A 804 -17.26 -11.59 0.71
N LYS A 805 -18.41 -11.35 1.36
CA LYS A 805 -19.63 -12.07 1.03
C LYS A 805 -20.19 -11.59 -0.32
N PRO A 806 -20.75 -12.48 -1.15
CA PRO A 806 -21.39 -12.12 -2.42
C PRO A 806 -22.42 -10.99 -2.26
N GLU A 807 -23.33 -11.11 -1.29
CA GLU A 807 -24.36 -10.10 -1.02
C GLU A 807 -23.75 -8.74 -0.65
N THR A 808 -22.62 -8.75 0.05
CA THR A 808 -21.91 -7.50 0.42
C THR A 808 -21.28 -6.83 -0.79
N ILE A 809 -20.81 -7.60 -1.77
CA ILE A 809 -20.27 -7.05 -3.02
C ILE A 809 -21.41 -6.38 -3.80
N VAL A 810 -22.52 -7.10 -4.00
CA VAL A 810 -23.69 -6.59 -4.74
C VAL A 810 -24.31 -5.38 -4.04
N GLU A 811 -24.53 -5.45 -2.72
CA GLU A 811 -25.05 -4.33 -1.93
C GLU A 811 -24.17 -3.08 -2.11
N ARG A 812 -22.85 -3.24 -2.04
CA ARG A 812 -21.92 -2.11 -2.18
C ARG A 812 -21.89 -1.56 -3.60
N ILE A 813 -21.98 -2.40 -4.63
CA ILE A 813 -22.11 -1.95 -6.02
C ILE A 813 -23.37 -1.12 -6.17
N HIS A 814 -24.51 -1.64 -5.73
CA HIS A 814 -25.79 -0.94 -5.84
C HIS A 814 -25.82 0.38 -5.07
N LEU A 815 -25.23 0.41 -3.87
CA LEU A 815 -25.12 1.64 -3.10
C LEU A 815 -24.15 2.64 -3.74
N LEU A 816 -23.12 2.19 -4.48
CA LEU A 816 -22.24 3.05 -5.25
C LEU A 816 -22.94 3.62 -6.49
N GLU A 817 -23.80 2.83 -7.16
CA GLU A 817 -24.63 3.29 -8.28
C GLU A 817 -25.63 4.37 -7.88
N GLN A 818 -26.17 4.29 -6.66
CA GLN A 818 -27.09 5.30 -6.12
C GLN A 818 -26.42 6.63 -5.77
N ILE A 819 -25.08 6.69 -5.80
CA ILE A 819 -24.32 7.91 -5.56
C ILE A 819 -24.01 8.49 -6.95
N PRO A 820 -24.69 9.57 -7.39
CA PRO A 820 -24.58 10.09 -8.76
C PRO A 820 -23.14 10.33 -9.19
N GLU A 821 -22.26 10.66 -8.23
CA GLU A 821 -20.85 10.91 -8.47
C GLU A 821 -20.03 9.65 -8.71
N LEU A 822 -20.39 8.53 -8.09
CA LEU A 822 -19.62 7.28 -8.16
C LEU A 822 -20.20 6.27 -9.16
N GLY A 823 -21.40 6.52 -9.68
CA GLY A 823 -22.03 5.67 -10.71
C GLY A 823 -21.15 5.49 -11.96
N VAL A 824 -20.35 6.51 -12.31
CA VAL A 824 -19.41 6.50 -13.45
C VAL A 824 -18.22 5.54 -13.26
N LEU A 825 -17.99 5.04 -12.05
CA LEU A 825 -16.82 4.20 -11.73
C LEU A 825 -17.12 2.69 -11.77
N LYS A 826 -18.31 2.28 -12.23
CA LYS A 826 -18.73 0.88 -12.26
C LYS A 826 -17.85 0.00 -13.15
N SER A 827 -17.45 0.54 -14.29
CA SER A 827 -16.55 -0.05 -15.30
C SER A 827 -15.07 0.21 -15.03
N HIS A 828 -14.74 1.10 -14.08
CA HIS A 828 -13.36 1.50 -13.86
C HIS A 828 -12.57 0.35 -13.19
N PRO A 829 -11.31 0.07 -13.59
CA PRO A 829 -10.44 -0.92 -12.94
C PRO A 829 -10.24 -0.78 -11.42
N ARG A 830 -10.65 0.34 -10.81
CA ARG A 830 -10.56 0.61 -9.37
C ARG A 830 -11.88 0.40 -8.63
N VAL A 831 -12.96 -0.01 -9.32
CA VAL A 831 -14.26 -0.31 -8.71
C VAL A 831 -14.13 -1.29 -7.54
N LEU A 832 -13.24 -2.28 -7.68
CA LEU A 832 -12.94 -3.25 -6.63
C LEU A 832 -12.41 -2.59 -5.35
N ARG A 833 -11.60 -1.52 -5.47
CA ARG A 833 -11.14 -0.75 -4.31
C ARG A 833 -12.32 -0.06 -3.62
N LEU A 834 -13.25 0.51 -4.36
CA LEU A 834 -14.45 1.14 -3.78
C LEU A 834 -15.31 0.12 -3.03
N ILE A 835 -15.46 -1.09 -3.59
CA ILE A 835 -16.21 -2.19 -2.98
C ILE A 835 -15.51 -2.67 -1.72
N VAL A 836 -14.23 -3.04 -1.77
CA VAL A 836 -13.50 -3.57 -0.60
C VAL A 836 -13.46 -2.56 0.53
N TYR A 837 -13.32 -1.27 0.19
CA TYR A 837 -13.12 -0.19 1.13
C TYR A 837 -14.33 0.73 1.35
N TYR A 838 -15.52 0.24 1.01
CA TYR A 838 -16.76 1.00 0.97
C TYR A 838 -17.04 1.88 2.20
N LYS A 839 -16.87 1.36 3.42
CA LYS A 839 -17.11 2.15 4.66
C LYS A 839 -16.26 3.44 4.72
N LYS A 840 -15.03 3.38 4.21
CA LYS A 840 -14.14 4.54 4.15
C LYS A 840 -14.47 5.47 2.99
N VAL A 841 -15.02 4.96 1.89
CA VAL A 841 -15.59 5.78 0.82
C VAL A 841 -16.70 6.66 1.41
N LEU A 842 -17.67 6.06 2.10
CA LEU A 842 -18.79 6.79 2.70
C LEU A 842 -18.36 7.84 3.71
N SER A 843 -17.42 7.51 4.60
CA SER A 843 -16.91 8.48 5.58
C SER A 843 -16.25 9.68 4.91
N ARG A 844 -15.60 9.50 3.76
CA ARG A 844 -14.97 10.60 3.02
C ARG A 844 -16.00 11.38 2.19
N LEU A 845 -16.97 10.72 1.58
CA LEU A 845 -18.08 11.39 0.90
C LEU A 845 -18.83 12.32 1.86
N ALA A 846 -19.16 11.85 3.06
CA ALA A 846 -19.83 12.67 4.07
C ALA A 846 -19.00 13.91 4.45
N HIS A 847 -17.67 13.75 4.57
CA HIS A 847 -16.76 14.87 4.84
C HIS A 847 -16.71 15.86 3.67
N LEU A 848 -16.72 15.39 2.42
CA LEU A 848 -16.74 16.23 1.22
C LEU A 848 -18.06 16.97 1.04
N GLN A 849 -19.19 16.33 1.36
CA GLN A 849 -20.52 16.96 1.34
C GLN A 849 -20.64 18.05 2.40
N GLN A 850 -20.02 17.87 3.57
CA GLN A 850 -19.92 18.91 4.59
C GLN A 850 -19.11 20.13 4.14
N ILE A 851 -18.06 19.93 3.32
CA ILE A 851 -17.25 21.01 2.75
C ILE A 851 -18.04 21.78 1.66
N LYS A 852 -19.00 21.15 0.98
CA LYS A 852 -19.83 21.77 -0.07
C LYS A 852 -20.82 22.83 0.46
N ASN A 853 -21.22 22.74 1.73
CA ASN A 853 -22.07 23.75 2.38
C ASN A 853 -21.33 25.04 2.76
N SER A 854 -20.01 25.07 2.57
CA SER A 854 -19.18 26.27 2.57
C SER A 854 -18.90 26.66 1.11
N SER A 855 -19.40 27.82 0.71
CA SER A 855 -19.44 28.34 -0.66
C SER A 855 -18.06 28.50 -1.30
N ALA A 856 -17.53 27.45 -1.94
CA ALA A 856 -16.60 27.48 -3.08
C ALA A 856 -16.01 26.08 -3.40
N VAL A 857 -16.70 25.20 -4.13
CA VAL A 857 -16.06 23.99 -4.73
C VAL A 857 -16.78 23.52 -6.02
N PRO A 858 -16.06 23.02 -7.06
CA PRO A 858 -16.65 22.54 -8.32
C PRO A 858 -17.46 21.25 -8.19
N SER A 859 -18.16 20.88 -9.27
CA SER A 859 -19.10 19.75 -9.32
C SER A 859 -18.49 18.40 -8.91
N LEU A 860 -19.33 17.61 -8.26
CA LEU A 860 -19.01 16.42 -7.47
C LEU A 860 -18.53 15.24 -8.35
N ASN A 861 -18.79 15.28 -9.66
CA ASN A 861 -18.26 14.33 -10.66
C ASN A 861 -16.73 14.46 -10.84
N LYS A 862 -16.13 15.66 -10.72
CA LYS A 862 -14.66 15.83 -10.73
C LYS A 862 -14.01 15.28 -9.46
N LEU A 863 -14.74 15.29 -8.34
CA LEU A 863 -14.27 14.81 -7.04
C LEU A 863 -14.36 13.29 -6.91
N ALA A 864 -15.35 12.62 -7.49
CA ALA A 864 -15.44 11.15 -7.45
C ALA A 864 -14.30 10.45 -8.19
N VAL A 865 -13.90 10.98 -9.36
CA VAL A 865 -12.70 10.53 -10.08
C VAL A 865 -11.46 10.75 -9.21
N GLN A 866 -11.33 11.92 -8.56
CA GLN A 866 -10.28 12.19 -7.57
C GLN A 866 -10.35 11.31 -6.32
N MET A 867 -11.53 10.89 -5.85
CA MET A 867 -11.68 9.99 -4.70
C MET A 867 -11.11 8.62 -5.01
N CYS A 868 -11.30 8.11 -6.22
CA CYS A 868 -10.68 6.87 -6.71
C CYS A 868 -9.15 6.96 -6.74
N THR A 869 -8.59 8.16 -6.96
CA THR A 869 -7.15 8.48 -6.92
C THR A 869 -6.63 8.76 -5.50
N GLN A 870 -7.46 9.29 -4.59
CA GLN A 870 -7.13 9.63 -3.21
C GLN A 870 -7.37 8.49 -2.21
N MET A 871 -8.08 7.41 -2.58
CA MET A 871 -8.31 6.27 -1.67
C MET A 871 -7.04 5.53 -1.22
N SER A 872 -5.94 5.69 -1.95
CA SER A 872 -4.57 5.28 -1.60
C SER A 872 -3.99 6.01 -0.36
N ARG A 873 -4.56 7.17 0.03
CA ARG A 873 -3.93 8.11 0.99
C ARG A 873 -4.18 7.88 2.49
N SER A 874 -5.13 7.04 2.96
CA SER A 874 -5.44 6.96 4.43
C SER A 874 -5.81 5.58 5.01
N TYR A 875 -4.89 4.62 4.86
CA TYR A 875 -4.86 3.42 5.69
C TYR A 875 -3.54 3.39 6.44
N SER A 876 -3.49 4.19 7.50
CA SER A 876 -2.29 4.47 8.29
C SER A 876 -2.45 4.02 9.75
N THR A 877 -3.29 3.01 10.01
CA THR A 877 -3.38 2.34 11.32
C THR A 877 -3.76 0.87 11.17
N PRO A 878 -3.18 -0.03 11.99
CA PRO A 878 -3.67 -1.39 12.09
C PRO A 878 -5.08 -1.35 12.67
N VAL A 879 -6.09 -1.76 11.89
CA VAL A 879 -7.38 -2.07 12.49
C VAL A 879 -7.18 -3.40 13.22
N HIS A 880 -6.97 -3.33 14.53
CA HIS A 880 -7.43 -4.40 15.42
C HIS A 880 -8.94 -4.50 15.20
N ILE A 881 -9.38 -5.38 14.30
CA ILE A 881 -10.78 -5.76 14.23
C ILE A 881 -10.96 -6.73 15.38
N GLN A 882 -11.68 -6.27 16.40
CA GLN A 882 -12.17 -7.07 17.50
C GLN A 882 -12.79 -8.36 16.95
N SER A 883 -12.31 -9.47 17.49
CA SER A 883 -12.95 -10.77 17.43
C SER A 883 -14.41 -10.66 17.85
N SER A 884 -15.32 -10.90 16.90
CA SER A 884 -16.69 -11.33 17.15
C SER A 884 -16.87 -12.74 16.60
#